data_AF-A0A2N2YN87-F1
#
_entry.id   AF-A0A2N2YN87-F1
#
_cell.length_a   1.000
_cell.length_b   1.000
_cell.length_c   1.000
_cell.angle_alpha   90.00
_cell.angle_beta   90.00
_cell.angle_gamma   90.00
#
_symmetry.space_group_name_H-M   'P 1'
#
loop_
_entity.id
_entity.type
_entity.pdbx_description
1 polymer ?
#
loop_
_entity_poly.entity_id
_entity_poly.type
_entity_poly.pdbx_seq_one_letter_code
_entity_poly.pdbx_strand_id
1 'polypeptide(L)'
;MTPWKSRVIRNWFYYLCSWNHTISLPSSMLQNYFQYPLTVSTINNNIVISLMACLLLFSGKELSSQSQSSNPFVYLSPLPEARMVNPESSIAFRLKNKNQITDVSDFNVAVVGSVSLEIPGNAYIASDGITYIFKPIRPFQPGEMVEVGIQNDETNTFFSYRFYISNTPLSFQKEVLTEIIYSSIDSVTDQLQPDKTAPKDLPHGLPDITITHFDDPSPGYLFLATMDNKARSDGYLAMYDNLANPVFYRILPGNTGSDFKIQPNGNLSYHGRTNWEFYEMNPFFEVIDTIRAKNGLLADNHELLLFGNGHKFLLAYDPQLVDMSLIVPGGNPQATVIGLVIQELDENHEVVFQWRSWDHFQITDADDEINLSGSIIDYVHGNSIEIDTDSSMMISSRNMSEVTRINRNNGEIIWRFGGKQNQFQIENETQLFCQQHDARIMSGLNHISVFDNGNCHLPHFSCAAEYLLDDQLMTATLVNRFRGNPDIFGSFMGNAQRLDNGRTVVGWGSGIPSITEFDSTGNIHLQFSFNYINYRAFRFNWQSPCLLSNSDSMDFDTIHPGDSTSSQVEITNNFHEQMEINKVFFHGHAFKLTDELPVTLSPNETKSFTIRFVPDSLGIFNDVVTFCHDIDTEVLKQRISRQVFLSGKTISNNGIDDPLFSAHFKVYPNPFINQLYIESTTSEITEVFLINYLGKIILIQSFEGKKTVALNLDIAPGIYFIKLGTKDHQKWITRIIKTNNSF
;
A
#
# COMPACT_ATOMS: atom_id res chain seq x y z
N MET A 1 -17.28 85.78 22.85
CA MET A 1 -16.88 84.39 22.55
C MET A 1 -17.40 84.04 21.16
N THR A 2 -17.19 84.82 20.10
CA THR A 2 -15.99 85.16 19.31
C THR A 2 -15.37 83.98 18.49
N PRO A 3 -15.08 84.19 17.18
CA PRO A 3 -15.76 83.56 16.01
C PRO A 3 -14.77 82.95 14.96
N TRP A 4 -15.13 82.28 13.84
CA TRP A 4 -15.48 82.80 12.49
C TRP A 4 -15.53 81.58 11.51
N LYS A 5 -16.62 81.35 10.75
CA LYS A 5 -16.91 81.75 9.34
C LYS A 5 -16.08 81.07 8.20
N SER A 6 -16.76 80.13 7.53
CA SER A 6 -17.16 80.12 6.09
C SER A 6 -16.16 80.03 4.92
N ARG A 7 -16.51 79.12 3.97
CA ARG A 7 -16.38 79.19 2.48
C ARG A 7 -14.94 79.06 1.90
N VAL A 8 -14.61 78.57 0.70
CA VAL A 8 -15.26 78.00 -0.51
C VAL A 8 -14.11 77.57 -1.48
N ILE A 9 -14.27 76.41 -2.15
CA ILE A 9 -13.92 76.04 -3.56
C ILE A 9 -12.47 76.22 -4.15
N ARG A 10 -12.08 75.17 -4.90
CA ARG A 10 -11.17 75.05 -6.09
C ARG A 10 -9.66 74.80 -5.90
N ASN A 11 -9.24 73.73 -6.59
CA ASN A 11 -7.99 73.43 -7.30
C ASN A 11 -6.73 74.22 -6.92
N TRP A 12 -5.60 73.51 -6.80
CA TRP A 12 -4.44 73.70 -7.67
C TRP A 12 -3.36 72.64 -7.40
N PHE A 13 -2.86 72.06 -8.49
CA PHE A 13 -1.62 71.33 -8.62
C PHE A 13 -0.40 72.27 -8.39
N TYR A 14 0.75 71.66 -8.08
CA TYR A 14 2.15 72.12 -8.18
C TYR A 14 2.90 72.71 -6.97
N TYR A 15 4.17 72.27 -6.90
CA TYR A 15 5.32 72.59 -6.01
C TYR A 15 5.28 71.85 -4.65
N LEU A 16 6.31 71.10 -4.20
CA LEU A 16 7.73 71.04 -4.59
C LEU A 16 8.38 69.76 -4.06
N CYS A 17 9.33 69.23 -4.83
CA CYS A 17 10.46 68.51 -4.30
C CYS A 17 11.13 69.30 -3.16
N SER A 18 11.23 68.65 -2.01
CA SER A 18 12.42 68.57 -1.15
C SER A 18 11.89 68.19 0.22
N TRP A 19 12.50 67.17 0.81
CA TRP A 19 12.96 67.15 2.19
C TRP A 19 13.57 65.77 2.40
N ASN A 20 14.89 65.73 2.26
CA ASN A 20 15.72 64.66 2.78
C ASN A 20 15.52 64.61 4.29
N HIS A 21 14.90 63.54 4.78
CA HIS A 21 15.22 63.03 6.10
C HIS A 21 15.37 61.51 6.02
N THR A 22 16.63 61.10 6.09
CA THR A 22 17.07 59.80 6.56
C THR A 22 16.42 59.50 7.90
N ILE A 23 15.51 58.53 7.91
CA ILE A 23 15.16 57.78 9.12
C ILE A 23 15.80 56.41 8.97
N SER A 24 16.88 56.20 9.71
CA SER A 24 17.51 54.90 9.91
C SER A 24 16.59 54.02 10.76
N LEU A 25 16.01 52.98 10.17
CA LEU A 25 15.46 51.85 10.91
C LEU A 25 16.50 50.71 10.90
N PRO A 26 16.64 49.96 12.01
CA PRO A 26 17.74 49.00 12.19
C PRO A 26 17.64 47.83 11.21
N SER A 27 18.77 47.54 10.57
CA SER A 27 18.97 46.51 9.55
C SER A 27 19.05 45.09 10.14
N SER A 28 17.96 44.60 10.73
CA SER A 28 17.91 43.21 11.23
C SER A 28 16.57 42.48 11.03
N MET A 29 15.70 42.93 10.12
CA MET A 29 14.45 42.21 9.78
C MET A 29 14.06 42.29 8.29
N LEU A 30 15.03 42.25 7.37
CA LEU A 30 14.75 42.26 5.92
C LEU A 30 15.71 41.41 5.06
N GLN A 31 16.45 40.46 5.65
CA GLN A 31 17.50 39.72 4.92
C GLN A 31 17.31 38.20 4.76
N ASN A 32 16.11 37.66 5.00
CA ASN A 32 15.88 36.20 4.95
C ASN A 32 14.86 35.71 3.90
N TYR A 33 14.63 36.41 2.78
CA TYR A 33 13.64 35.94 1.78
C TYR A 33 14.04 35.99 0.30
N PHE A 34 15.29 36.31 -0.06
CA PHE A 34 15.67 36.34 -1.47
C PHE A 34 17.10 35.84 -1.69
N GLN A 35 17.22 34.59 -2.16
CA GLN A 35 18.44 34.04 -2.77
C GLN A 35 18.15 33.62 -4.21
N TYR A 36 18.03 34.58 -5.11
CA TYR A 36 18.25 34.39 -6.55
C TYR A 36 18.89 35.67 -7.11
N PRO A 37 20.09 35.59 -7.70
CA PRO A 37 20.68 36.67 -8.48
C PRO A 37 19.81 36.92 -9.70
N LEU A 38 19.17 38.08 -9.66
CA LEU A 38 18.56 38.73 -10.79
C LEU A 38 19.58 38.85 -11.94
N THR A 39 19.42 38.08 -13.02
CA THR A 39 19.85 38.55 -14.35
C THR A 39 18.90 39.67 -14.78
N VAL A 40 19.03 40.83 -14.15
CA VAL A 40 18.47 42.08 -14.67
C VAL A 40 19.34 42.46 -15.86
N SER A 41 19.01 41.93 -17.04
CA SER A 41 19.17 42.75 -18.23
C SER A 41 18.28 43.96 -18.02
N THR A 42 18.88 45.14 -18.00
CA THR A 42 18.22 46.43 -17.81
C THR A 42 17.00 46.60 -18.72
N ILE A 43 15.80 46.25 -18.21
CA ILE A 43 14.54 46.71 -18.78
C ILE A 43 14.22 48.03 -18.07
N ASN A 44 14.55 49.14 -18.75
CA ASN A 44 14.14 50.47 -18.35
C ASN A 44 12.60 50.53 -18.16
N ASN A 45 12.15 51.07 -17.02
CA ASN A 45 10.83 51.68 -16.76
C ASN A 45 9.54 50.82 -16.59
N ASN A 46 9.59 49.48 -16.43
CA ASN A 46 8.34 48.69 -16.33
C ASN A 46 7.73 48.47 -14.93
N ILE A 47 8.20 49.13 -13.88
CA ILE A 47 7.68 48.94 -12.51
C ILE A 47 6.26 49.52 -12.32
N VAL A 48 5.75 50.34 -13.25
CA VAL A 48 4.42 51.00 -13.14
C VAL A 48 3.31 50.30 -13.96
N ILE A 49 3.60 49.22 -14.69
CA ILE A 49 2.63 48.62 -15.64
C ILE A 49 1.74 47.51 -15.02
N SER A 50 2.11 46.92 -13.88
CA SER A 50 1.44 45.72 -13.32
C SER A 50 -0.08 45.89 -13.14
N LEU A 51 -0.52 46.86 -12.34
CA LEU A 51 -1.97 47.06 -12.12
C LEU A 51 -2.76 47.37 -13.40
N MET A 52 -2.17 48.04 -14.39
CA MET A 52 -2.92 48.52 -15.55
C MET A 52 -3.34 47.40 -16.51
N ALA A 53 -2.56 46.33 -16.69
CA ALA A 53 -2.85 45.36 -17.76
C ALA A 53 -4.17 44.62 -17.55
N CYS A 54 -4.40 44.06 -16.35
CA CYS A 54 -5.66 43.41 -16.02
C CYS A 54 -6.79 44.43 -15.82
N LEU A 55 -6.55 45.54 -15.11
CA LEU A 55 -7.58 46.58 -14.90
C LEU A 55 -8.12 47.17 -16.22
N LEU A 56 -7.28 47.28 -17.25
CA LEU A 56 -7.71 47.74 -18.58
C LEU A 56 -8.70 46.77 -19.23
N LEU A 57 -8.58 45.45 -18.99
CA LEU A 57 -9.55 44.47 -19.49
C LEU A 57 -10.90 44.54 -18.75
N PHE A 58 -10.92 44.97 -17.49
CA PHE A 58 -12.15 45.19 -16.73
C PHE A 58 -12.86 46.52 -17.05
N SER A 59 -12.22 47.42 -17.82
CA SER A 59 -12.69 48.79 -18.06
C SER A 59 -13.97 48.96 -18.92
N GLY A 60 -14.57 47.86 -19.38
CA GLY A 60 -15.86 47.86 -20.08
C GLY A 60 -17.10 47.98 -19.18
N LYS A 61 -16.98 47.81 -17.87
CA LYS A 61 -18.02 48.09 -16.86
C LYS A 61 -17.57 49.31 -16.04
N GLU A 62 -18.49 50.22 -15.69
CA GLU A 62 -18.19 51.48 -14.99
C GLU A 62 -17.20 51.30 -13.83
N LEU A 63 -15.96 51.81 -13.97
CA LEU A 63 -14.98 51.85 -12.88
C LEU A 63 -15.46 52.84 -11.81
N SER A 64 -16.32 52.36 -10.92
CA SER A 64 -16.34 52.86 -9.54
C SER A 64 -14.99 52.52 -8.89
N SER A 65 -14.58 53.27 -7.87
CA SER A 65 -13.24 53.18 -7.26
C SER A 65 -12.95 51.79 -6.70
N GLN A 66 -12.41 50.89 -7.53
CA GLN A 66 -11.92 49.59 -7.10
C GLN A 66 -10.63 49.80 -6.31
N SER A 67 -10.71 49.65 -4.98
CA SER A 67 -9.53 49.59 -4.13
C SER A 67 -8.95 48.18 -4.17
N GLN A 68 -7.65 48.05 -4.44
CA GLN A 68 -6.93 46.78 -4.25
C GLN A 68 -7.13 46.30 -2.81
N SER A 69 -7.82 45.17 -2.62
CA SER A 69 -8.14 44.65 -1.29
C SER A 69 -6.98 43.83 -0.72
N SER A 70 -6.98 43.62 0.59
CA SER A 70 -6.17 42.56 1.20
C SER A 70 -6.51 41.20 0.56
N ASN A 71 -5.55 40.27 0.49
CA ASN A 71 -5.74 38.96 -0.13
C ASN A 71 -7.00 38.27 0.45
N PRO A 72 -8.07 38.05 -0.34
CA PRO A 72 -9.31 37.45 0.14
C PRO A 72 -9.28 35.91 0.08
N PHE A 73 -8.21 35.32 -0.45
CA PHE A 73 -8.10 33.89 -0.71
C PHE A 73 -7.33 33.17 0.40
N VAL A 74 -7.78 31.96 0.74
CA VAL A 74 -7.05 31.00 1.60
C VAL A 74 -6.14 30.12 0.77
N TYR A 75 -6.47 29.93 -0.50
CA TYR A 75 -5.70 29.12 -1.44
C TYR A 75 -5.55 29.86 -2.76
N LEU A 76 -4.34 29.85 -3.32
CA LEU A 76 -4.01 30.34 -4.65
C LEU A 76 -3.03 29.35 -5.28
N SER A 77 -3.27 28.97 -6.52
CA SER A 77 -2.35 28.16 -7.32
C SER A 77 -2.35 28.66 -8.76
N PRO A 78 -1.20 29.05 -9.33
CA PRO A 78 0.09 29.23 -8.66
C PRO A 78 0.04 30.30 -7.55
N LEU A 79 0.98 30.23 -6.60
CA LEU A 79 1.12 31.25 -5.56
C LEU A 79 1.64 32.58 -6.12
N PRO A 80 1.40 33.72 -5.45
CA PRO A 80 2.03 34.99 -5.78
C PRO A 80 3.56 34.89 -5.83
N GLU A 81 4.15 35.42 -6.90
CA GLU A 81 5.58 35.36 -7.23
C GLU A 81 6.14 33.93 -7.43
N ALA A 82 5.29 32.90 -7.53
CA ALA A 82 5.72 31.55 -7.84
C ALA A 82 6.54 31.52 -9.14
N ARG A 83 7.64 30.78 -9.13
CA ARG A 83 8.55 30.60 -10.27
C ARG A 83 8.53 29.17 -10.73
N MET A 84 9.10 28.89 -11.91
CA MET A 84 9.19 27.55 -12.48
C MET A 84 7.80 26.89 -12.62
N VAL A 85 6.76 27.69 -12.86
CA VAL A 85 5.41 27.19 -13.08
C VAL A 85 5.35 26.57 -14.48
N ASN A 86 4.79 25.35 -14.60
CA ASN A 86 4.72 24.69 -15.90
C ASN A 86 3.72 25.41 -16.83
N PRO A 87 4.02 25.50 -18.15
CA PRO A 87 3.17 26.17 -19.14
C PRO A 87 1.71 25.70 -19.17
N GLU A 88 1.43 24.45 -18.82
CA GLU A 88 0.10 23.84 -18.84
C GLU A 88 -0.70 24.06 -17.54
N SER A 89 -0.18 24.86 -16.58
CA SER A 89 -0.82 25.03 -15.28
C SER A 89 -2.18 25.73 -15.37
N SER A 90 -3.17 25.23 -14.63
CA SER A 90 -4.39 25.97 -14.35
C SER A 90 -4.15 27.05 -13.28
N ILE A 91 -5.07 28.02 -13.20
CA ILE A 91 -5.17 28.97 -12.09
C ILE A 91 -6.34 28.53 -11.22
N ALA A 92 -6.13 28.38 -9.91
CA ALA A 92 -7.16 27.96 -8.97
C ALA A 92 -7.12 28.79 -7.68
N PHE A 93 -8.28 29.02 -7.07
CA PHE A 93 -8.38 29.73 -5.80
C PHE A 93 -9.57 29.31 -4.93
N ARG A 94 -9.43 29.54 -3.61
CA ARG A 94 -10.49 29.35 -2.61
C ARG A 94 -10.60 30.57 -1.70
N LEU A 95 -11.81 30.95 -1.31
CA LEU A 95 -12.06 32.12 -0.45
C LEU A 95 -11.72 31.84 1.03
N LYS A 96 -11.30 32.88 1.77
CA LYS A 96 -10.94 32.77 3.21
C LYS A 96 -12.03 32.26 4.13
N ASN A 97 -13.28 32.59 3.83
CA ASN A 97 -14.44 32.10 4.58
C ASN A 97 -14.78 30.64 4.24
N LYS A 98 -14.09 30.02 3.27
CA LYS A 98 -14.40 28.69 2.71
C LYS A 98 -15.87 28.54 2.31
N ASN A 99 -16.51 29.65 1.93
CA ASN A 99 -17.88 29.60 1.42
C ASN A 99 -17.89 28.81 0.10
N GLN A 100 -18.98 28.07 -0.12
CA GLN A 100 -19.25 27.52 -1.44
C GLN A 100 -19.34 28.64 -2.46
N ILE A 101 -18.77 28.38 -3.64
CA ILE A 101 -18.94 29.23 -4.80
C ILE A 101 -20.08 28.60 -5.60
N THR A 102 -21.20 29.30 -5.70
CA THR A 102 -22.42 28.74 -6.30
C THR A 102 -22.60 29.14 -7.76
N ASP A 103 -22.01 30.26 -8.18
CA ASP A 103 -22.09 30.74 -9.55
C ASP A 103 -20.70 31.15 -10.06
N VAL A 104 -20.27 30.59 -11.18
CA VAL A 104 -18.97 30.93 -11.79
C VAL A 104 -18.91 32.39 -12.19
N SER A 105 -20.06 33.03 -12.44
CA SER A 105 -20.16 34.44 -12.83
C SER A 105 -19.95 35.43 -11.68
N ASP A 106 -19.89 34.95 -10.43
CA ASP A 106 -19.52 35.77 -9.25
C ASP A 106 -18.10 36.34 -9.37
N PHE A 107 -17.26 35.67 -10.17
CA PHE A 107 -15.89 36.06 -10.43
C PHE A 107 -15.63 36.27 -11.92
N ASN A 108 -14.94 37.37 -12.22
CA ASN A 108 -14.36 37.59 -13.54
C ASN A 108 -12.83 37.55 -13.42
N VAL A 109 -12.20 36.62 -14.15
CA VAL A 109 -10.76 36.36 -14.11
C VAL A 109 -10.14 36.80 -15.43
N ALA A 110 -9.23 37.76 -15.35
CA ALA A 110 -8.41 38.20 -16.47
C ALA A 110 -6.99 37.68 -16.29
N VAL A 111 -6.43 37.08 -17.35
CA VAL A 111 -5.07 36.52 -17.33
C VAL A 111 -4.28 37.16 -18.47
N VAL A 112 -3.16 37.79 -18.13
CA VAL A 112 -2.32 38.51 -19.07
C VAL A 112 -0.88 38.04 -18.94
N GLY A 113 -0.35 37.44 -20.01
CA GLY A 113 1.05 37.11 -20.14
C GLY A 113 1.86 38.31 -20.67
N SER A 114 3.10 38.46 -20.21
CA SER A 114 4.00 39.50 -20.68
C SER A 114 4.38 39.35 -22.16
N VAL A 115 4.22 38.15 -22.71
CA VAL A 115 4.46 37.83 -24.13
C VAL A 115 3.14 37.51 -24.82
N SER A 116 2.32 36.66 -24.19
CA SER A 116 1.05 36.19 -24.74
C SER A 116 -0.04 37.26 -24.80
N LEU A 117 0.13 38.38 -24.08
CA LEU A 117 -0.91 39.37 -23.80
C LEU A 117 -2.12 38.69 -23.16
N GLU A 118 -3.34 38.98 -23.62
CA GLU A 118 -4.54 38.32 -23.09
C GLU A 118 -4.53 36.80 -23.36
N ILE A 119 -4.80 36.04 -22.30
CA ILE A 119 -4.83 34.58 -22.32
C ILE A 119 -6.26 34.13 -22.04
N PRO A 120 -7.01 33.69 -23.06
CA PRO A 120 -8.34 33.15 -22.85
C PRO A 120 -8.30 31.81 -22.11
N GLY A 121 -9.36 31.53 -21.36
CA GLY A 121 -9.50 30.31 -20.58
C GLY A 121 -10.96 30.01 -20.28
N ASN A 122 -11.21 28.78 -19.85
CA ASN A 122 -12.51 28.36 -19.36
C ASN A 122 -12.49 28.43 -17.84
N ALA A 123 -13.49 29.07 -17.25
CA ALA A 123 -13.69 29.10 -15.82
C ALA A 123 -14.83 28.16 -15.41
N TYR A 124 -14.66 27.48 -14.29
CA TYR A 124 -15.68 26.63 -13.67
C TYR A 124 -15.38 26.42 -12.18
N ILE A 125 -16.39 25.98 -11.45
CA ILE A 125 -16.26 25.57 -10.05
C ILE A 125 -16.03 24.06 -10.05
N ALA A 126 -15.02 23.60 -9.33
CA ALA A 126 -14.74 22.18 -9.17
C ALA A 126 -15.86 21.48 -8.38
N SER A 127 -15.90 20.15 -8.41
CA SER A 127 -16.96 19.40 -7.72
C SER A 127 -16.95 19.55 -6.20
N ASP A 128 -15.83 19.95 -5.61
CA ASP A 128 -15.73 20.28 -4.18
C ASP A 128 -16.58 21.51 -3.79
N GLY A 129 -17.08 22.27 -4.76
CA GLY A 129 -17.97 23.42 -4.59
C GLY A 129 -17.30 24.64 -3.96
N ILE A 130 -15.99 24.61 -3.69
CA ILE A 130 -15.26 25.70 -3.01
C ILE A 130 -14.04 26.17 -3.82
N THR A 131 -13.63 25.42 -4.84
CA THR A 131 -12.49 25.74 -5.69
C THR A 131 -12.96 26.30 -7.01
N TYR A 132 -12.58 27.55 -7.29
CA TYR A 132 -12.71 28.13 -8.63
C TYR A 132 -11.49 27.77 -9.45
N ILE A 133 -11.68 27.30 -10.68
CA ILE A 133 -10.61 26.96 -11.61
C ILE A 133 -10.78 27.77 -12.89
N PHE A 134 -9.72 28.48 -13.29
CA PHE A 134 -9.53 29.04 -14.63
C PHE A 134 -8.48 28.20 -15.36
N LYS A 135 -8.91 27.55 -16.44
CA LYS A 135 -8.07 26.69 -17.28
C LYS A 135 -7.76 27.39 -18.60
N PRO A 136 -6.52 27.85 -18.83
CA PRO A 136 -6.13 28.44 -20.10
C PRO A 136 -6.45 27.49 -21.27
N ILE A 137 -6.99 28.02 -22.38
CA ILE A 137 -7.29 27.17 -23.57
C ILE A 137 -6.04 26.82 -24.38
N ARG A 138 -4.91 27.43 -24.05
CA ARG A 138 -3.59 27.18 -24.60
C ARG A 138 -2.54 27.32 -23.50
N PRO A 139 -1.41 26.59 -23.57
CA PRO A 139 -0.33 26.75 -22.60
C PRO A 139 0.23 28.18 -22.61
N PHE A 140 0.76 28.59 -21.46
CA PHE A 140 1.54 29.82 -21.35
C PHE A 140 2.85 29.73 -22.17
N GLN A 141 3.43 30.87 -22.52
CA GLN A 141 4.74 30.92 -23.17
C GLN A 141 5.86 30.68 -22.14
N PRO A 142 6.85 29.80 -22.44
CA PRO A 142 8.01 29.62 -21.57
C PRO A 142 8.71 30.94 -21.23
N GLY A 143 9.03 31.11 -19.95
CA GLY A 143 9.73 32.29 -19.43
C GLY A 143 8.88 33.56 -19.28
N GLU A 144 7.60 33.54 -19.65
CA GLU A 144 6.77 34.72 -19.50
C GLU A 144 6.34 34.95 -18.05
N MET A 145 6.17 36.23 -17.69
CA MET A 145 5.48 36.63 -16.47
C MET A 145 3.98 36.66 -16.76
N VAL A 146 3.18 36.05 -15.89
CA VAL A 146 1.72 36.01 -16.01
C VAL A 146 1.12 36.80 -14.86
N GLU A 147 0.27 37.77 -15.20
CA GLU A 147 -0.52 38.53 -14.25
C GLU A 147 -1.97 38.04 -14.28
N VAL A 148 -2.53 37.85 -13.08
CA VAL A 148 -3.89 37.40 -12.87
C VAL A 148 -4.64 38.49 -12.13
N GLY A 149 -5.74 38.97 -12.71
CA GLY A 149 -6.71 39.83 -12.07
C GLY A 149 -7.98 39.07 -11.77
N ILE A 150 -8.45 39.12 -10.52
CA ILE A 150 -9.69 38.49 -10.06
C ILE A 150 -10.60 39.60 -9.54
N GLN A 151 -11.71 39.83 -10.24
CA GLN A 151 -12.78 40.70 -9.82
C GLN A 151 -13.87 39.85 -9.17
N ASN A 152 -14.29 40.19 -7.95
CA ASN A 152 -15.52 39.68 -7.35
C ASN A 152 -16.63 40.71 -7.60
N ASP A 153 -17.65 40.31 -8.36
CA ASP A 153 -18.76 41.20 -8.75
C ASP A 153 -19.75 41.43 -7.59
N GLU A 154 -19.88 40.48 -6.66
CA GLU A 154 -20.75 40.61 -5.47
C GLU A 154 -20.23 41.64 -4.47
N THR A 155 -18.94 41.60 -4.17
CA THR A 155 -18.28 42.49 -3.19
C THR A 155 -17.70 43.75 -3.84
N ASN A 156 -17.71 43.81 -5.18
CA ASN A 156 -17.06 44.87 -5.97
C ASN A 156 -15.58 45.09 -5.58
N THR A 157 -14.85 43.99 -5.33
CA THR A 157 -13.42 44.03 -4.96
C THR A 157 -12.54 43.43 -6.03
N PHE A 158 -11.36 44.02 -6.20
CA PHE A 158 -10.34 43.57 -7.14
C PHE A 158 -9.08 43.08 -6.42
N PHE A 159 -8.61 41.89 -6.79
CA PHE A 159 -7.33 41.34 -6.37
C PHE A 159 -6.48 41.01 -7.59
N SER A 160 -5.18 41.26 -7.52
CA SER A 160 -4.24 40.85 -8.57
C SER A 160 -2.94 40.34 -7.98
N TYR A 161 -2.32 39.42 -8.71
CA TYR A 161 -1.00 38.87 -8.42
C TYR A 161 -0.35 38.39 -9.72
N ARG A 162 0.91 37.99 -9.63
CA ARG A 162 1.66 37.46 -10.77
C ARG A 162 2.47 36.23 -10.40
N PHE A 163 2.86 35.47 -11.41
CA PHE A 163 3.77 34.33 -11.32
C PHE A 163 4.61 34.21 -12.61
N TYR A 164 5.58 33.29 -12.63
CA TYR A 164 6.55 33.17 -13.73
C TYR A 164 6.61 31.74 -14.26
N ILE A 165 6.45 31.63 -15.58
CA ILE A 165 6.49 30.35 -16.29
C ILE A 165 7.93 29.88 -16.44
N SER A 166 8.14 28.57 -16.29
CA SER A 166 9.45 27.97 -16.50
C SER A 166 9.97 28.15 -17.93
N ASN A 167 11.29 28.28 -18.06
CA ASN A 167 11.98 28.17 -19.35
C ASN A 167 12.39 26.73 -19.69
N THR A 168 12.27 25.80 -18.73
CA THR A 168 12.62 24.40 -18.94
C THR A 168 11.61 23.75 -19.90
N PRO A 169 12.02 23.25 -21.07
CA PRO A 169 11.10 22.62 -22.01
C PRO A 169 10.47 21.36 -21.40
N LEU A 170 9.15 21.18 -21.54
CA LEU A 170 8.47 19.98 -21.03
C LEU A 170 9.06 18.68 -21.59
N SER A 171 9.53 18.68 -22.85
CA SER A 171 10.21 17.52 -23.44
C SER A 171 11.48 17.14 -22.67
N PHE A 172 12.24 18.13 -22.20
CA PHE A 172 13.44 17.91 -21.39
C PHE A 172 13.08 17.33 -20.03
N GLN A 173 12.04 17.86 -19.38
CA GLN A 173 11.57 17.32 -18.09
C GLN A 173 11.22 15.83 -18.20
N LYS A 174 10.49 15.46 -19.27
CA LYS A 174 10.12 14.06 -19.54
C LYS A 174 11.32 13.17 -19.85
N GLU A 175 12.31 13.69 -20.58
CA GLU A 175 13.56 12.99 -20.89
C GLU A 175 14.35 12.68 -19.62
N VAL A 176 14.56 13.68 -18.75
CA VAL A 176 15.25 13.51 -17.46
C VAL A 176 14.57 12.45 -16.60
N LEU A 177 13.25 12.53 -16.43
CA LEU A 177 12.50 11.55 -15.64
C LEU A 177 12.67 10.14 -16.21
N THR A 178 12.61 10.02 -17.53
CA THR A 178 12.82 8.76 -18.24
C THR A 178 14.23 8.20 -18.01
N GLU A 179 15.27 9.03 -18.05
CA GLU A 179 16.66 8.63 -17.77
C GLU A 179 16.88 8.20 -16.31
N ILE A 180 16.22 8.84 -15.35
CA ILE A 180 16.31 8.49 -13.92
C ILE A 180 15.71 7.10 -13.66
N ILE A 181 14.57 6.79 -14.29
CA ILE A 181 14.01 5.43 -14.22
C ILE A 181 15.01 4.42 -14.78
N TYR A 182 15.62 4.69 -15.94
CA TYR A 182 16.57 3.76 -16.54
C TYR A 182 17.83 3.54 -15.68
N SER A 183 18.44 4.61 -15.17
CA SER A 183 19.67 4.54 -14.37
C SER A 183 19.48 3.90 -12.99
N SER A 184 18.33 4.13 -12.34
CA SER A 184 18.00 3.53 -11.03
C SER A 184 17.76 2.02 -11.09
N ILE A 185 17.54 1.45 -12.27
CA ILE A 185 17.29 0.02 -12.48
C ILE A 185 18.59 -0.72 -12.79
N ASP A 186 19.48 -0.11 -13.61
CA ASP A 186 20.79 -0.68 -13.94
C ASP A 186 21.67 -0.88 -12.69
N SER A 187 21.64 0.06 -11.74
CA SER A 187 22.43 0.01 -10.50
C SER A 187 22.02 -1.13 -9.56
N VAL A 188 20.78 -1.60 -9.64
CA VAL A 188 20.26 -2.69 -8.79
C VAL A 188 20.60 -4.06 -9.36
N THR A 189 20.82 -4.15 -10.68
CA THR A 189 21.22 -5.39 -11.34
C THR A 189 22.56 -5.95 -10.85
N ASP A 190 23.45 -5.08 -10.37
CA ASP A 190 24.78 -5.45 -9.85
C ASP A 190 24.74 -5.94 -8.40
N GLN A 191 23.67 -5.63 -7.64
CA GLN A 191 23.57 -5.96 -6.20
C GLN A 191 22.76 -7.22 -5.92
N LEU A 192 21.77 -7.54 -6.76
CA LEU A 192 20.94 -8.74 -6.64
C LEU A 192 21.39 -9.78 -7.67
N GLN A 193 22.38 -10.62 -7.32
CA GLN A 193 22.69 -11.78 -8.16
C GLN A 193 21.59 -12.84 -7.99
N PRO A 194 20.98 -13.35 -9.08
CA PRO A 194 19.98 -14.39 -8.99
C PRO A 194 20.65 -15.69 -8.52
N ASP A 195 20.46 -16.03 -7.24
CA ASP A 195 20.82 -17.35 -6.75
C ASP A 195 19.61 -18.28 -6.97
N LYS A 196 19.82 -19.31 -7.79
CA LYS A 196 18.94 -20.45 -8.11
C LYS A 196 17.92 -20.27 -9.25
N THR A 197 17.79 -21.36 -10.02
CA THR A 197 16.77 -21.57 -11.05
C THR A 197 15.39 -21.53 -10.42
N ALA A 198 14.48 -20.71 -10.99
CA ALA A 198 13.08 -20.67 -10.62
C ALA A 198 12.44 -22.10 -10.57
N PRO A 199 11.42 -22.32 -9.74
CA PRO A 199 10.62 -23.55 -9.77
C PRO A 199 10.09 -23.79 -11.19
N LYS A 200 9.98 -25.06 -11.60
CA LYS A 200 9.63 -25.43 -12.99
C LYS A 200 8.21 -25.02 -13.44
N ASP A 201 7.36 -24.56 -12.53
CA ASP A 201 5.91 -24.41 -12.77
C ASP A 201 5.35 -22.99 -12.50
N LEU A 202 6.20 -21.98 -12.29
CA LEU A 202 5.79 -20.57 -12.22
C LEU A 202 6.13 -19.83 -13.53
N PRO A 203 5.34 -18.81 -13.95
CA PRO A 203 5.72 -17.95 -15.06
C PRO A 203 7.12 -17.38 -14.86
N HIS A 204 7.91 -17.37 -15.94
CA HIS A 204 9.29 -16.88 -15.90
C HIS A 204 9.34 -15.41 -15.45
N GLY A 205 9.96 -15.12 -14.31
CA GLY A 205 10.10 -13.77 -13.76
C GLY A 205 9.22 -13.50 -12.53
N LEU A 206 8.26 -14.38 -12.23
CA LEU A 206 7.53 -14.31 -10.96
C LEU A 206 8.50 -14.69 -9.81
N PRO A 207 8.56 -13.93 -8.70
CA PRO A 207 9.47 -14.21 -7.61
C PRO A 207 9.23 -15.60 -7.00
N ASP A 208 10.32 -16.36 -6.87
CA ASP A 208 10.35 -17.52 -5.98
C ASP A 208 10.71 -17.03 -4.58
N ILE A 209 9.84 -17.31 -3.62
CA ILE A 209 9.96 -16.80 -2.25
C ILE A 209 10.46 -17.92 -1.35
N THR A 210 11.60 -17.67 -0.70
CA THR A 210 12.11 -18.53 0.37
C THR A 210 11.57 -18.05 1.71
N ILE A 211 10.94 -18.97 2.45
CA ILE A 211 10.52 -18.73 3.84
C ILE A 211 11.69 -19.04 4.77
N THR A 212 12.29 -18.02 5.38
CA THR A 212 13.42 -18.18 6.31
C THR A 212 12.97 -18.26 7.77
N HIS A 213 11.74 -17.83 8.06
CA HIS A 213 11.10 -17.97 9.37
C HIS A 213 9.59 -18.14 9.20
N PHE A 214 9.00 -19.05 9.98
CA PHE A 214 7.56 -19.32 9.97
C PHE A 214 7.11 -19.77 11.37
N ASP A 215 6.41 -18.89 12.07
CA ASP A 215 5.84 -19.15 13.39
C ASP A 215 4.53 -18.39 13.56
N ASP A 216 3.40 -19.07 13.34
CA ASP A 216 2.05 -18.51 13.49
C ASP A 216 1.87 -17.11 12.84
N PRO A 217 2.12 -16.93 11.53
CA PRO A 217 1.95 -15.64 10.87
C PRO A 217 0.50 -15.17 10.84
N SER A 218 0.29 -13.85 10.73
CA SER A 218 -1.05 -13.27 10.60
C SER A 218 -1.79 -13.86 9.40
N PRO A 219 -3.14 -13.91 9.39
CA PRO A 219 -3.88 -14.31 8.21
C PRO A 219 -3.76 -13.29 7.06
N GLY A 220 -4.27 -13.64 5.89
CA GLY A 220 -4.28 -12.79 4.70
C GLY A 220 -3.12 -13.04 3.74
N TYR A 221 -3.04 -12.19 2.71
CA TYR A 221 -2.10 -12.31 1.61
C TYR A 221 -1.10 -11.16 1.61
N LEU A 222 0.13 -11.46 1.16
CA LEU A 222 1.17 -10.47 0.91
C LEU A 222 1.09 -9.98 -0.53
N PHE A 223 0.87 -8.68 -0.70
CA PHE A 223 0.74 -7.96 -1.95
C PHE A 223 2.09 -7.40 -2.35
N LEU A 224 2.53 -7.76 -3.55
CA LEU A 224 3.84 -7.39 -4.09
C LEU A 224 3.66 -6.85 -5.52
N ALA A 225 4.46 -5.84 -5.83
CA ALA A 225 4.65 -5.35 -7.18
C ALA A 225 6.14 -5.47 -7.48
N THR A 226 6.52 -6.53 -8.20
CA THR A 226 7.92 -6.78 -8.44
C THR A 226 8.38 -6.06 -9.68
N MET A 227 9.53 -5.41 -9.51
CA MET A 227 10.26 -4.78 -10.57
C MET A 227 11.36 -5.74 -10.99
N ASP A 228 11.40 -6.07 -12.27
CA ASP A 228 12.58 -6.71 -12.83
C ASP A 228 13.67 -5.63 -13.01
N ASN A 229 14.90 -6.12 -12.98
CA ASN A 229 16.17 -5.43 -13.13
C ASN A 229 16.35 -4.75 -14.50
N LYS A 230 15.32 -4.68 -15.36
CA LYS A 230 15.33 -3.98 -16.64
C LYS A 230 14.05 -3.16 -16.78
N ALA A 231 14.17 -1.88 -17.13
CA ALA A 231 13.06 -0.93 -17.20
C ALA A 231 11.94 -1.23 -18.23
N ARG A 232 12.10 -2.28 -19.04
CA ARG A 232 11.16 -2.69 -20.10
C ARG A 232 10.88 -4.19 -20.09
N SER A 233 11.16 -4.88 -19.00
CA SER A 233 10.75 -6.26 -18.85
C SER A 233 9.42 -6.36 -18.13
N ASP A 234 8.86 -7.56 -18.20
CA ASP A 234 7.56 -7.90 -17.67
C ASP A 234 7.61 -7.87 -16.14
N GLY A 235 6.97 -6.87 -15.54
CA GLY A 235 6.74 -6.81 -14.10
C GLY A 235 5.54 -7.67 -13.69
N TYR A 236 5.42 -7.90 -12.38
CA TYR A 236 4.31 -8.68 -11.82
C TYR A 236 3.60 -7.91 -10.72
N LEU A 237 2.27 -7.97 -10.77
CA LEU A 237 1.45 -7.83 -9.57
C LEU A 237 1.25 -9.23 -9.01
N ALA A 238 1.44 -9.44 -7.72
CA ALA A 238 1.31 -10.76 -7.11
C ALA A 238 0.72 -10.69 -5.70
N MET A 239 -0.02 -11.74 -5.34
CA MET A 239 -0.46 -12.00 -3.98
C MET A 239 -0.01 -13.39 -3.56
N TYR A 240 0.67 -13.47 -2.42
CA TYR A 240 1.17 -14.72 -1.86
C TYR A 240 0.48 -15.05 -0.54
N ASP A 241 0.19 -16.32 -0.32
CA ASP A 241 -0.19 -16.82 1.00
C ASP A 241 1.02 -16.97 1.93
N ASN A 242 0.76 -17.33 3.18
CA ASN A 242 1.79 -17.49 4.21
C ASN A 242 2.80 -18.61 3.90
N LEU A 243 2.47 -19.54 2.99
CA LEU A 243 3.37 -20.60 2.53
C LEU A 243 4.03 -20.26 1.18
N ALA A 244 4.06 -18.99 0.82
CA ALA A 244 4.71 -18.49 -0.40
C ALA A 244 4.09 -19.03 -1.71
N ASN A 245 2.82 -19.43 -1.70
CA ASN A 245 2.12 -19.80 -2.93
C ASN A 245 1.42 -18.60 -3.56
N PRO A 246 1.58 -18.35 -4.87
CA PRO A 246 0.88 -17.27 -5.54
C PRO A 246 -0.59 -17.63 -5.76
N VAL A 247 -1.47 -16.91 -5.05
CA VAL A 247 -2.94 -17.01 -5.18
C VAL A 247 -3.50 -16.06 -6.23
N PHE A 248 -2.74 -15.00 -6.55
CA PHE A 248 -2.98 -14.12 -7.68
C PHE A 248 -1.64 -13.73 -8.28
N TYR A 249 -1.59 -13.63 -9.59
CA TYR A 249 -0.56 -12.86 -10.27
C TYR A 249 -1.12 -12.25 -11.55
N ARG A 250 -0.54 -11.14 -11.99
CA ARG A 250 -0.77 -10.56 -13.32
C ARG A 250 0.56 -10.08 -13.87
N ILE A 251 0.91 -10.53 -15.07
CA ILE A 251 2.03 -9.99 -15.83
C ILE A 251 1.64 -8.62 -16.39
N LEU A 252 2.58 -7.69 -16.37
CA LEU A 252 2.49 -6.38 -17.01
C LEU A 252 3.44 -6.35 -18.23
N PRO A 253 2.98 -6.72 -19.44
CA PRO A 253 3.86 -6.83 -20.60
C PRO A 253 4.55 -5.51 -20.93
N GLY A 254 5.89 -5.51 -20.97
CA GLY A 254 6.70 -4.32 -21.28
C GLY A 254 6.56 -3.16 -20.29
N ASN A 255 6.04 -3.41 -19.09
CA ASN A 255 5.87 -2.42 -18.04
C ASN A 255 6.23 -3.04 -16.67
N THR A 256 6.64 -2.22 -15.71
CA THR A 256 6.89 -2.67 -14.33
C THR A 256 5.91 -2.02 -13.38
N GLY A 257 5.42 -2.81 -12.42
CA GLY A 257 4.50 -2.36 -11.39
C GLY A 257 5.22 -1.83 -10.16
N SER A 258 4.67 -0.84 -9.48
CA SER A 258 5.02 -0.52 -8.09
C SER A 258 3.78 -0.19 -7.25
N ASP A 259 3.95 -0.20 -5.93
CA ASP A 259 2.94 0.21 -4.94
C ASP A 259 1.57 -0.50 -5.10
N PHE A 260 1.59 -1.82 -5.34
CA PHE A 260 0.37 -2.62 -5.45
C PHE A 260 -0.29 -2.84 -4.09
N LYS A 261 -1.47 -2.25 -3.88
CA LYS A 261 -2.17 -2.27 -2.59
C LYS A 261 -3.67 -2.06 -2.73
N ILE A 262 -4.38 -2.27 -1.62
CA ILE A 262 -5.78 -1.85 -1.44
C ILE A 262 -5.80 -0.38 -1.02
N GLN A 263 -6.70 0.38 -1.61
CA GLN A 263 -6.91 1.80 -1.38
C GLN A 263 -8.04 2.05 -0.37
N PRO A 264 -8.11 3.25 0.25
CA PRO A 264 -9.17 3.58 1.22
C PRO A 264 -10.60 3.40 0.71
N ASN A 265 -10.84 3.52 -0.60
CA ASN A 265 -12.14 3.26 -1.21
C ASN A 265 -12.48 1.76 -1.40
N GLY A 266 -11.57 0.85 -1.06
CA GLY A 266 -11.72 -0.60 -1.18
C GLY A 266 -11.28 -1.21 -2.52
N ASN A 267 -10.94 -0.38 -3.51
CA ASN A 267 -10.36 -0.84 -4.77
C ASN A 267 -8.86 -1.13 -4.63
N LEU A 268 -8.26 -1.78 -5.62
CA LEU A 268 -6.82 -1.95 -5.69
C LEU A 268 -6.21 -0.86 -6.59
N SER A 269 -4.92 -0.60 -6.41
CA SER A 269 -4.17 0.23 -7.34
C SER A 269 -2.76 -0.28 -7.54
N TYR A 270 -2.13 0.11 -8.65
CA TYR A 270 -0.69 -0.01 -8.87
C TYR A 270 -0.22 1.10 -9.81
N HIS A 271 1.06 1.44 -9.75
CA HIS A 271 1.69 2.32 -10.73
C HIS A 271 2.22 1.53 -11.92
N GLY A 272 2.00 2.02 -13.14
CA GLY A 272 2.69 1.55 -14.34
C GLY A 272 3.91 2.41 -14.62
N ARG A 273 5.09 1.96 -14.17
CA ARG A 273 6.31 2.77 -14.11
C ARG A 273 6.79 3.30 -15.46
N THR A 274 6.63 2.51 -16.52
CA THR A 274 7.00 2.92 -17.89
C THR A 274 6.03 3.95 -18.48
N ASN A 275 4.79 3.98 -17.99
CA ASN A 275 3.71 4.83 -18.51
C ASN A 275 3.52 6.12 -17.71
N TRP A 276 4.13 6.24 -16.51
CA TRP A 276 3.98 7.39 -15.62
C TRP A 276 2.54 7.68 -15.19
N GLU A 277 1.80 6.62 -14.89
CA GLU A 277 0.39 6.69 -14.50
C GLU A 277 0.04 5.57 -13.52
N PHE A 278 -0.97 5.81 -12.70
CA PHE A 278 -1.56 4.80 -11.84
C PHE A 278 -2.81 4.19 -12.49
N TYR A 279 -3.07 2.93 -12.16
CA TYR A 279 -4.29 2.24 -12.55
C TYR A 279 -5.09 1.90 -11.30
N GLU A 280 -6.36 2.28 -11.28
CA GLU A 280 -7.32 1.82 -10.30
C GLU A 280 -7.99 0.55 -10.83
N MET A 281 -8.08 -0.46 -9.97
CA MET A 281 -8.58 -1.77 -10.30
C MET A 281 -9.68 -2.16 -9.33
N ASN A 282 -10.83 -2.60 -9.84
CA ASN A 282 -11.90 -3.10 -8.98
C ASN A 282 -11.50 -4.45 -8.33
N PRO A 283 -12.24 -4.94 -7.32
CA PRO A 283 -11.97 -6.25 -6.71
C PRO A 283 -12.03 -7.46 -7.64
N PHE A 284 -12.67 -7.33 -8.81
CA PHE A 284 -12.69 -8.33 -9.88
C PHE A 284 -11.43 -8.30 -10.77
N PHE A 285 -10.45 -7.48 -10.38
CA PHE A 285 -9.20 -7.24 -11.07
C PHE A 285 -9.31 -6.47 -12.39
N GLU A 286 -10.44 -5.84 -12.70
CA GLU A 286 -10.57 -5.02 -13.91
C GLU A 286 -10.03 -3.62 -13.66
N VAL A 287 -9.24 -3.08 -14.59
CA VAL A 287 -8.82 -1.68 -14.54
C VAL A 287 -10.03 -0.81 -14.90
N ILE A 288 -10.44 0.07 -13.97
CA ILE A 288 -11.63 0.92 -14.11
C ILE A 288 -11.31 2.40 -14.26
N ASP A 289 -10.10 2.83 -13.89
CA ASP A 289 -9.63 4.20 -14.09
C ASP A 289 -8.12 4.23 -14.35
N THR A 290 -7.66 5.29 -15.01
CA THR A 290 -6.23 5.60 -15.21
C THR A 290 -5.95 7.01 -14.72
N ILE A 291 -5.16 7.11 -13.66
CA ILE A 291 -4.91 8.34 -12.93
C ILE A 291 -3.58 8.91 -13.38
N ARG A 292 -3.60 10.18 -13.82
CA ARG A 292 -2.43 10.92 -14.30
C ARG A 292 -2.31 12.25 -13.58
N ALA A 293 -1.08 12.68 -13.34
CA ALA A 293 -0.84 14.06 -12.95
C ALA A 293 -1.28 15.02 -14.05
N LYS A 294 -1.67 16.24 -13.65
CA LYS A 294 -2.12 17.32 -14.53
C LYS A 294 -1.10 18.46 -14.53
N ASN A 295 -1.44 19.57 -15.20
CA ASN A 295 -0.60 20.77 -15.25
C ASN A 295 0.80 20.53 -15.84
N GLY A 296 0.87 19.66 -16.85
CA GLY A 296 2.12 19.33 -17.56
C GLY A 296 2.99 18.30 -16.84
N LEU A 297 2.56 17.79 -15.68
CA LEU A 297 3.35 16.86 -14.87
C LEU A 297 3.10 15.39 -15.23
N LEU A 298 4.01 14.52 -14.80
CA LEU A 298 3.90 13.07 -14.87
C LEU A 298 3.71 12.50 -13.46
N ALA A 299 2.89 11.45 -13.31
CA ALA A 299 2.63 10.86 -12.00
C ALA A 299 3.84 10.02 -11.56
N ASP A 300 4.42 10.41 -10.43
CA ASP A 300 5.49 9.68 -9.77
C ASP A 300 4.98 8.35 -9.20
N ASN A 301 5.87 7.36 -9.04
CA ASN A 301 5.50 5.99 -8.71
C ASN A 301 5.37 5.70 -7.21
N HIS A 302 5.65 6.67 -6.34
CA HIS A 302 5.80 6.43 -4.91
C HIS A 302 4.48 6.38 -4.13
N GLU A 303 3.47 7.16 -4.54
CA GLU A 303 2.21 7.24 -3.78
C GLU A 303 0.99 7.61 -4.61
N LEU A 304 -0.09 6.87 -4.39
CA LEU A 304 -1.46 7.20 -4.74
C LEU A 304 -2.38 6.91 -3.55
N LEU A 305 -3.32 7.82 -3.27
CA LEU A 305 -4.43 7.60 -2.33
C LEU A 305 -5.76 7.82 -3.04
N LEU A 306 -6.67 6.84 -2.98
CA LEU A 306 -8.02 6.92 -3.56
C LEU A 306 -9.09 6.92 -2.48
N PHE A 307 -9.91 7.96 -2.43
CA PHE A 307 -10.94 8.14 -1.41
C PHE A 307 -12.36 7.86 -1.93
N GLY A 308 -13.26 7.48 -1.03
CA GLY A 308 -14.65 7.12 -1.37
C GLY A 308 -15.50 8.28 -1.90
N ASN A 309 -15.06 9.53 -1.71
CA ASN A 309 -15.67 10.71 -2.35
C ASN A 309 -15.18 10.93 -3.79
N GLY A 310 -14.32 10.05 -4.32
CA GLY A 310 -13.77 10.13 -5.67
C GLY A 310 -12.50 10.97 -5.80
N HIS A 311 -12.09 11.66 -4.72
CA HIS A 311 -10.84 12.43 -4.69
C HIS A 311 -9.63 11.51 -4.68
N LYS A 312 -8.54 12.00 -5.28
CA LYS A 312 -7.31 11.24 -5.50
C LYS A 312 -6.11 12.11 -5.15
N PHE A 313 -5.15 11.55 -4.41
CA PHE A 313 -3.89 12.24 -4.14
C PHE A 313 -2.75 11.49 -4.79
N LEU A 314 -1.84 12.23 -5.42
CA LEU A 314 -0.67 11.65 -6.04
C LEU A 314 0.53 12.59 -5.97
N LEU A 315 1.72 12.00 -6.08
CA LEU A 315 2.97 12.70 -6.24
C LEU A 315 3.31 12.89 -7.72
N ALA A 316 4.07 13.94 -8.00
CA ALA A 316 4.71 14.18 -9.28
C ALA A 316 6.08 14.82 -9.04
N TYR A 317 7.00 14.55 -9.95
CA TYR A 317 8.31 15.19 -9.97
C TYR A 317 8.40 16.21 -11.10
N ASP A 318 9.05 17.33 -10.81
CA ASP A 318 9.12 18.50 -11.68
C ASP A 318 10.59 18.91 -11.89
N PRO A 319 11.33 18.30 -12.84
CA PRO A 319 12.70 18.69 -13.15
C PRO A 319 12.78 20.09 -13.77
N GLN A 320 13.69 20.92 -13.30
CA GLN A 320 13.87 22.30 -13.75
C GLN A 320 15.36 22.62 -13.94
N LEU A 321 15.69 23.41 -14.96
CA LEU A 321 17.04 23.95 -15.11
C LEU A 321 17.24 25.11 -14.13
N VAL A 322 18.22 24.96 -13.24
CA VAL A 322 18.55 25.95 -12.21
C VAL A 322 20.04 26.27 -12.25
N ASP A 323 20.35 27.56 -12.19
CA ASP A 323 21.72 28.02 -12.02
C ASP A 323 22.14 27.88 -10.55
N MET A 324 22.69 26.71 -10.20
CA MET A 324 23.11 26.43 -8.83
C MET A 324 24.37 27.19 -8.43
N SER A 325 25.12 27.77 -9.37
CA SER A 325 26.28 28.62 -9.06
C SER A 325 25.90 29.88 -8.28
N LEU A 326 24.62 30.23 -8.36
CA LEU A 326 24.00 31.35 -7.67
C LEU A 326 23.48 30.99 -6.26
N ILE A 327 23.38 29.70 -5.94
CA ILE A 327 22.76 29.19 -4.71
C ILE A 327 23.84 28.61 -3.79
N VAL A 328 24.75 27.79 -4.33
CA VAL A 328 25.84 27.17 -3.56
C VAL A 328 27.20 27.42 -4.24
N PRO A 329 28.28 27.64 -3.46
CA PRO A 329 29.62 27.74 -4.02
C PRO A 329 30.00 26.51 -4.84
N GLY A 330 30.49 26.73 -6.07
CA GLY A 330 30.86 25.64 -6.98
C GLY A 330 29.67 24.94 -7.63
N GLY A 331 28.43 25.43 -7.44
CA GLY A 331 27.24 24.90 -8.07
C GLY A 331 27.29 24.94 -9.60
N ASN A 332 26.69 23.93 -10.23
CA ASN A 332 26.60 23.87 -11.68
C ASN A 332 25.59 24.92 -12.20
N PRO A 333 25.97 25.83 -13.12
CA PRO A 333 25.08 26.88 -13.60
C PRO A 333 23.96 26.39 -14.54
N GLN A 334 23.94 25.11 -14.89
CA GLN A 334 22.92 24.45 -15.71
C GLN A 334 22.50 23.12 -15.06
N ALA A 335 22.37 23.09 -13.73
CA ALA A 335 21.94 21.90 -13.03
C ALA A 335 20.47 21.60 -13.34
N THR A 336 20.14 20.31 -13.44
CA THR A 336 18.76 19.84 -13.39
C THR A 336 18.38 19.60 -11.94
N VAL A 337 17.48 20.40 -11.41
CA VAL A 337 16.99 20.28 -10.03
C VAL A 337 15.56 19.77 -10.06
N ILE A 338 15.25 18.77 -9.24
CA ILE A 338 13.96 18.09 -9.24
C ILE A 338 13.15 18.55 -8.04
N GLY A 339 11.99 19.15 -8.31
CA GLY A 339 11.00 19.53 -7.30
C GLY A 339 9.96 18.44 -7.07
N LEU A 340 9.40 18.42 -5.87
CA LEU A 340 8.23 17.61 -5.52
C LEU A 340 6.96 18.42 -5.75
N VAL A 341 5.97 17.79 -6.37
CA VAL A 341 4.61 18.30 -6.49
C VAL A 341 3.62 17.29 -5.94
N ILE A 342 2.63 17.78 -5.20
CA ILE A 342 1.50 16.99 -4.70
C ILE A 342 0.25 17.53 -5.38
N GLN A 343 -0.60 16.65 -5.89
CA GLN A 343 -1.91 17.01 -6.44
C GLN A 343 -3.04 16.30 -5.71
N GLU A 344 -4.10 17.04 -5.40
CA GLU A 344 -5.43 16.52 -5.12
C GLU A 344 -6.27 16.70 -6.39
N LEU A 345 -6.74 15.60 -6.94
CA LEU A 345 -7.70 15.57 -8.04
C LEU A 345 -9.09 15.27 -7.49
N ASP A 346 -10.11 15.96 -8.02
CA ASP A 346 -11.50 15.59 -7.75
C ASP A 346 -11.95 14.36 -8.56
N GLU A 347 -13.22 13.97 -8.45
CA GLU A 347 -13.76 12.81 -9.17
C GLU A 347 -13.73 12.98 -10.71
N ASN A 348 -13.66 14.22 -11.20
CA ASN A 348 -13.56 14.56 -12.62
C ASN A 348 -12.11 14.71 -13.10
N HIS A 349 -11.14 14.36 -12.24
CA HIS A 349 -9.70 14.50 -12.47
C HIS A 349 -9.22 15.95 -12.58
N GLU A 350 -9.97 16.92 -12.06
CA GLU A 350 -9.54 18.32 -12.04
C GLU A 350 -8.69 18.61 -10.80
N VAL A 351 -7.65 19.44 -10.96
CA VAL A 351 -6.72 19.76 -9.86
C VAL A 351 -7.35 20.77 -8.93
N VAL A 352 -7.85 20.31 -7.79
CA VAL A 352 -8.45 21.17 -6.77
C VAL A 352 -7.44 21.67 -5.75
N PHE A 353 -6.33 20.96 -5.60
CA PHE A 353 -5.18 21.40 -4.81
C PHE A 353 -3.87 20.92 -5.44
N GLN A 354 -2.88 21.79 -5.45
CA GLN A 354 -1.51 21.56 -5.89
C GLN A 354 -0.57 22.26 -4.92
N TRP A 355 0.39 21.50 -4.39
CA TRP A 355 1.46 21.98 -3.53
C TRP A 355 2.80 21.70 -4.20
N ARG A 356 3.69 22.70 -4.23
CA ARG A 356 4.96 22.61 -4.96
C ARG A 356 6.10 22.91 -4.01
N SER A 357 7.08 22.03 -3.91
CA SER A 357 8.24 22.23 -3.04
C SER A 357 9.03 23.50 -3.39
N TRP A 358 8.96 23.95 -4.65
CA TRP A 358 9.54 25.21 -5.12
C TRP A 358 9.07 26.44 -4.36
N ASP A 359 7.83 26.42 -3.89
CA ASP A 359 7.19 27.55 -3.23
C ASP A 359 7.33 27.49 -1.70
N HIS A 360 7.79 26.35 -1.15
CA HIS A 360 7.73 26.06 0.28
C HIS A 360 9.06 25.58 0.91
N PHE A 361 10.00 25.08 0.12
CA PHE A 361 11.31 24.61 0.59
C PHE A 361 12.46 25.32 -0.11
N GLN A 362 13.62 25.35 0.55
CA GLN A 362 14.87 25.77 -0.06
C GLN A 362 15.63 24.56 -0.58
N ILE A 363 16.33 24.70 -1.72
CA ILE A 363 17.17 23.62 -2.27
C ILE A 363 18.24 23.18 -1.25
N THR A 364 18.73 24.12 -0.44
CA THR A 364 19.74 23.90 0.60
C THR A 364 19.21 23.21 1.86
N ASP A 365 17.91 22.94 1.94
CA ASP A 365 17.34 22.13 3.03
C ASP A 365 17.68 20.64 2.87
N ALA A 366 18.09 20.21 1.67
CA ALA A 366 18.59 18.86 1.42
C ALA A 366 19.75 18.50 2.35
N ASP A 367 19.84 17.22 2.71
CA ASP A 367 20.90 16.70 3.58
C ASP A 367 22.30 16.91 3.00
N ASP A 368 23.32 16.89 3.87
CA ASP A 368 24.71 17.16 3.47
C ASP A 368 25.27 16.11 2.50
N GLU A 369 24.69 14.90 2.49
CA GLU A 369 25.03 13.83 1.56
C GLU A 369 24.55 14.10 0.13
N ILE A 370 23.62 15.04 -0.07
CA ILE A 370 23.12 15.41 -1.38
C ILE A 370 24.09 16.38 -2.04
N ASN A 371 24.70 15.97 -3.16
CA ASN A 371 25.65 16.81 -3.86
C ASN A 371 24.97 17.96 -4.62
N LEU A 372 24.79 19.09 -3.93
CA LEU A 372 24.19 20.32 -4.49
C LEU A 372 25.07 21.01 -5.56
N SER A 373 26.30 20.56 -5.77
CA SER A 373 27.15 21.02 -6.88
C SER A 373 27.04 20.17 -8.15
N GLY A 374 26.28 19.07 -8.08
CA GLY A 374 26.08 18.13 -9.17
C GLY A 374 25.30 18.70 -10.36
N SER A 375 25.27 17.94 -11.45
CA SER A 375 24.48 18.26 -12.65
C SER A 375 23.01 17.84 -12.53
N ILE A 376 22.69 16.89 -11.65
CA ILE A 376 21.32 16.46 -11.33
C ILE A 376 21.18 16.48 -9.81
N ILE A 377 20.16 17.14 -9.31
CA ILE A 377 19.94 17.37 -7.88
C ILE A 377 18.47 17.08 -7.59
N ASP A 378 18.24 16.01 -6.85
CA ASP A 378 16.94 15.74 -6.23
C ASP A 378 17.02 16.16 -4.77
N TYR A 379 16.45 17.31 -4.42
CA TYR A 379 16.68 17.91 -3.11
C TYR A 379 15.61 17.50 -2.09
N VAL A 380 14.43 17.07 -2.53
CA VAL A 380 13.31 16.65 -1.65
C VAL A 380 13.17 15.13 -1.65
N HIS A 381 13.06 14.53 -2.84
CA HIS A 381 12.70 13.14 -3.06
C HIS A 381 11.51 12.68 -2.18
N GLY A 382 10.32 13.22 -2.48
CA GLY A 382 9.11 12.90 -1.74
C GLY A 382 8.60 11.50 -2.06
N ASN A 383 8.31 10.67 -1.05
CA ASN A 383 8.01 9.25 -1.27
C ASN A 383 6.76 8.70 -0.55
N SER A 384 6.08 9.53 0.25
CA SER A 384 4.76 9.18 0.78
C SER A 384 3.93 10.43 1.04
N ILE A 385 2.61 10.25 0.96
CA ILE A 385 1.58 11.18 1.39
C ILE A 385 0.71 10.41 2.39
N GLU A 386 0.34 11.07 3.48
CA GLU A 386 -0.68 10.61 4.40
C GLU A 386 -1.71 11.71 4.60
N ILE A 387 -3.00 11.40 4.45
CA ILE A 387 -4.08 12.35 4.74
C ILE A 387 -4.52 12.13 6.18
N ASP A 388 -4.32 13.17 6.98
CA ASP A 388 -4.54 13.15 8.41
C ASP A 388 -6.00 13.51 8.76
N THR A 389 -6.44 14.66 8.25
CA THR A 389 -7.82 15.16 8.36
C THR A 389 -8.22 15.85 7.07
N ASP A 390 -9.45 16.35 7.00
CA ASP A 390 -9.88 17.26 5.93
C ASP A 390 -9.01 18.54 5.85
N SER A 391 -8.23 18.84 6.90
CA SER A 391 -7.45 20.06 7.01
C SER A 391 -5.94 19.90 6.89
N SER A 392 -5.41 18.68 6.97
CA SER A 392 -3.97 18.41 7.07
C SER A 392 -3.54 17.16 6.31
N MET A 393 -2.33 17.20 5.80
CA MET A 393 -1.61 16.06 5.23
C MET A 393 -0.19 16.02 5.75
N MET A 394 0.46 14.88 5.60
CA MET A 394 1.85 14.68 5.96
C MET A 394 2.60 14.09 4.76
N ILE A 395 3.85 14.51 4.57
CA ILE A 395 4.73 13.97 3.53
C ILE A 395 6.06 13.53 4.11
N SER A 396 6.65 12.53 3.47
CA SER A 396 8.03 12.11 3.71
C SER A 396 8.94 12.67 2.63
N SER A 397 10.00 13.37 3.04
CA SER A 397 11.04 13.94 2.18
C SER A 397 12.36 13.19 2.41
N ARG A 398 12.69 12.21 1.56
CA ARG A 398 13.84 11.32 1.74
C ARG A 398 15.16 12.07 1.79
N ASN A 399 15.38 12.98 0.84
CA ASN A 399 16.68 13.64 0.68
C ASN A 399 16.87 14.83 1.64
N MET A 400 15.93 15.05 2.55
CA MET A 400 16.00 15.99 3.67
C MET A 400 15.92 15.28 5.03
N SER A 401 15.79 13.95 5.03
CA SER A 401 15.60 13.12 6.23
C SER A 401 14.53 13.66 7.18
N GLU A 402 13.41 14.11 6.63
CA GLU A 402 12.34 14.74 7.40
C GLU A 402 10.93 14.33 6.97
N VAL A 403 10.01 14.50 7.91
CA VAL A 403 8.57 14.41 7.73
C VAL A 403 7.97 15.79 7.93
N THR A 404 7.12 16.24 7.00
CA THR A 404 6.51 17.58 7.04
C THR A 404 4.99 17.48 7.06
N ARG A 405 4.34 18.18 8.00
CA ARG A 405 2.87 18.31 8.04
C ARG A 405 2.46 19.62 7.39
N ILE A 406 1.47 19.56 6.52
CA ILE A 406 1.00 20.64 5.65
C ILE A 406 -0.50 20.85 5.87
N ASN A 407 -0.92 22.10 5.93
CA ASN A 407 -2.34 22.46 5.94
C ASN A 407 -2.89 22.35 4.50
N ARG A 408 -3.81 21.41 4.29
CA ARG A 408 -4.41 21.12 2.97
C ARG A 408 -5.29 22.24 2.43
N ASN A 409 -5.71 23.17 3.27
CA ASN A 409 -6.59 24.25 2.83
C ASN A 409 -5.83 25.39 2.17
N ASN A 410 -4.59 25.65 2.58
CA ASN A 410 -3.81 26.81 2.14
C ASN A 410 -2.38 26.45 1.67
N GLY A 411 -1.92 25.21 1.87
CA GLY A 411 -0.58 24.75 1.52
C GLY A 411 0.52 25.17 2.49
N GLU A 412 0.19 25.82 3.61
CA GLU A 412 1.20 26.23 4.59
C GLU A 412 1.78 25.02 5.34
N ILE A 413 3.09 25.04 5.57
CA ILE A 413 3.76 24.07 6.45
C ILE A 413 3.33 24.36 7.89
N ILE A 414 2.82 23.33 8.57
CA ILE A 414 2.45 23.38 9.99
C ILE A 414 3.69 23.12 10.85
N TRP A 415 4.40 22.03 10.57
CA TRP A 415 5.66 21.70 11.23
C TRP A 415 6.55 20.80 10.38
N ARG A 416 7.84 20.72 10.76
CA ARG A 416 8.86 19.84 10.17
C ARG A 416 9.56 19.03 11.26
N PHE A 417 9.60 17.70 11.08
CA PHE A 417 10.20 16.76 12.03
C PHE A 417 11.33 15.96 11.37
N GLY A 418 12.53 16.04 11.95
CA GLY A 418 13.76 15.48 11.38
C GLY A 418 14.51 16.45 10.46
N GLY A 419 15.63 16.00 9.93
CA GLY A 419 16.48 16.77 9.02
C GLY A 419 17.08 18.06 9.61
N LYS A 420 17.60 18.90 8.72
CA LYS A 420 18.24 20.19 9.05
C LYS A 420 17.29 21.23 9.63
N GLN A 421 16.00 21.13 9.31
CA GLN A 421 14.97 22.10 9.69
C GLN A 421 14.07 21.55 10.80
N ASN A 422 14.53 20.52 11.53
CA ASN A 422 13.80 19.89 12.61
C ASN A 422 13.33 20.91 13.66
N GLN A 423 12.04 20.85 14.00
CA GLN A 423 11.43 21.71 15.01
C GLN A 423 11.20 21.00 16.35
N PHE A 424 11.37 19.67 16.41
CA PHE A 424 11.03 18.88 17.59
C PHE A 424 12.25 18.53 18.45
N GLN A 425 12.11 18.66 19.76
CA GLN A 425 13.07 18.10 20.70
C GLN A 425 12.82 16.60 20.88
N ILE A 426 13.83 15.77 20.59
CA ILE A 426 13.77 14.32 20.77
C ILE A 426 14.14 13.98 22.22
N GLU A 427 13.27 13.25 22.92
CA GLU A 427 13.40 13.07 24.37
C GLU A 427 14.26 11.86 24.79
N ASN A 428 14.23 10.77 24.01
CA ASN A 428 14.70 9.45 24.46
C ASN A 428 15.62 8.72 23.47
N GLU A 429 16.16 9.41 22.47
CA GLU A 429 17.01 8.81 21.44
C GLU A 429 18.03 9.84 20.93
N THR A 430 19.21 9.37 20.53
CA THR A 430 20.26 10.23 19.95
C THR A 430 20.39 10.08 18.44
N GLN A 431 19.84 9.00 17.86
CA GLN A 431 19.85 8.72 16.43
C GLN A 431 18.41 8.66 15.88
N LEU A 432 18.02 9.74 15.19
CA LEU A 432 16.75 9.81 14.47
C LEU A 432 16.83 9.03 13.14
N PHE A 433 15.69 8.80 12.50
CA PHE A 433 15.61 8.26 11.16
C PHE A 433 16.31 9.15 10.13
N CYS A 434 16.71 8.55 9.01
CA CYS A 434 17.23 9.28 7.87
C CYS A 434 16.98 8.57 6.54
N GLN A 435 16.82 9.36 5.48
CA GLN A 435 16.46 8.89 4.15
C GLN A 435 15.27 7.92 4.15
N GLN A 436 14.30 8.19 5.02
CA GLN A 436 13.16 7.33 5.32
C GLN A 436 12.16 7.22 4.17
N HIS A 437 11.33 6.18 4.22
CA HIS A 437 10.16 5.98 3.38
C HIS A 437 8.90 5.80 4.23
N ASP A 438 7.74 5.90 3.57
CA ASP A 438 6.45 5.44 4.10
C ASP A 438 6.10 6.04 5.46
N ALA A 439 6.17 7.37 5.56
CA ALA A 439 5.68 8.07 6.73
C ALA A 439 4.14 7.97 6.80
N ARG A 440 3.62 7.36 7.87
CA ARG A 440 2.19 7.11 8.10
C ARG A 440 1.74 7.65 9.45
N ILE A 441 0.45 7.95 9.54
CA ILE A 441 -0.23 8.27 10.79
C ILE A 441 -0.94 6.99 11.23
N MET A 442 -0.64 6.50 12.42
CA MET A 442 -1.11 5.19 12.88
C MET A 442 -2.41 5.27 13.67
N SER A 443 -2.42 6.11 14.71
CA SER A 443 -3.53 6.22 15.66
C SER A 443 -3.57 7.61 16.28
N GLY A 444 -4.64 8.37 16.00
CA GLY A 444 -4.67 9.79 16.37
C GLY A 444 -3.67 10.63 15.56
N LEU A 445 -3.74 11.95 15.70
CA LEU A 445 -2.97 12.89 14.85
C LEU A 445 -1.48 12.98 15.20
N ASN A 446 -1.03 12.24 16.23
CA ASN A 446 0.27 12.44 16.85
C ASN A 446 1.11 11.17 17.00
N HIS A 447 0.62 10.02 16.54
CA HIS A 447 1.39 8.79 16.48
C HIS A 447 1.73 8.48 15.03
N ILE A 448 3.01 8.62 14.68
CA ILE A 448 3.49 8.41 13.32
C ILE A 448 4.43 7.20 13.26
N SER A 449 4.42 6.50 12.13
CA SER A 449 5.45 5.52 11.78
C SER A 449 6.25 5.98 10.56
N VAL A 450 7.50 5.56 10.49
CA VAL A 450 8.36 5.68 9.31
C VAL A 450 9.12 4.38 9.09
N PHE A 451 9.42 4.06 7.83
CA PHE A 451 10.46 3.10 7.50
C PHE A 451 11.80 3.84 7.39
N ASP A 452 12.62 3.74 8.43
CA ASP A 452 13.95 4.34 8.51
C ASP A 452 14.94 3.48 7.71
N ASN A 453 15.31 3.93 6.51
CA ASN A 453 16.31 3.26 5.68
C ASN A 453 17.69 3.29 6.33
N GLY A 454 18.02 4.36 7.05
CA GLY A 454 19.21 4.42 7.90
C GLY A 454 20.52 4.59 7.15
N ASN A 455 20.50 5.26 6.00
CA ASN A 455 21.70 5.49 5.16
C ASN A 455 22.76 6.37 5.83
N CYS A 456 22.41 7.07 6.92
CA CYS A 456 23.31 7.86 7.74
C CYS A 456 23.81 7.09 8.99
N HIS A 457 23.30 5.88 9.25
CA HIS A 457 23.63 5.12 10.45
C HIS A 457 25.01 4.46 10.33
N LEU A 458 25.75 4.38 11.44
CA LEU A 458 27.05 3.70 11.47
C LEU A 458 27.09 2.69 12.65
N PRO A 459 27.10 1.36 12.38
CA PRO A 459 26.95 0.71 11.07
C PRO A 459 25.56 0.95 10.45
N HIS A 460 25.42 0.78 9.13
CA HIS A 460 24.13 0.89 8.45
C HIS A 460 23.17 -0.22 8.91
N PHE A 461 21.94 0.15 9.23
CA PHE A 461 20.82 -0.74 9.46
C PHE A 461 19.53 0.00 9.13
N SER A 462 18.47 -0.72 8.78
CA SER A 462 17.13 -0.17 8.60
C SER A 462 16.22 -0.63 9.73
N CYS A 463 15.14 0.10 9.99
CA CYS A 463 14.10 -0.32 10.92
C CYS A 463 12.76 0.35 10.61
N ALA A 464 11.66 -0.25 11.08
CA ALA A 464 10.42 0.49 11.25
C ALA A 464 10.47 1.21 12.61
N ALA A 465 10.21 2.52 12.63
CA ALA A 465 10.25 3.33 13.83
C ALA A 465 8.91 4.06 14.03
N GLU A 466 8.47 4.15 15.28
CA GLU A 466 7.20 4.79 15.66
C GLU A 466 7.46 5.90 16.68
N TYR A 467 6.89 7.08 16.43
CA TYR A 467 7.08 8.27 17.25
C TYR A 467 5.74 8.82 17.73
N LEU A 468 5.69 9.19 19.00
CA LEU A 468 4.66 10.09 19.52
C LEU A 468 5.18 11.53 19.44
N LEU A 469 4.41 12.40 18.81
CA LEU A 469 4.67 13.82 18.69
C LEU A 469 3.78 14.62 19.66
N ASP A 470 4.30 15.71 20.18
CA ASP A 470 3.53 16.77 20.83
C ASP A 470 3.74 18.05 20.02
N ASP A 471 2.71 18.49 19.29
CA ASP A 471 2.77 19.66 18.42
C ASP A 471 2.66 21.00 19.18
N GLN A 472 2.29 20.97 20.47
CA GLN A 472 2.25 22.16 21.32
C GLN A 472 3.59 22.41 22.00
N LEU A 473 4.20 21.35 22.51
CA LEU A 473 5.52 21.40 23.15
C LEU A 473 6.66 21.24 22.14
N MET A 474 6.35 20.83 20.90
CA MET A 474 7.31 20.46 19.87
C MET A 474 8.31 19.43 20.41
N THR A 475 7.79 18.33 20.97
CA THR A 475 8.61 17.20 21.44
C THR A 475 8.25 15.91 20.70
N ALA A 476 9.22 15.01 20.59
CA ALA A 476 9.06 13.72 19.96
C ALA A 476 9.67 12.60 20.83
N THR A 477 8.92 11.52 21.01
CA THR A 477 9.33 10.35 21.77
C THR A 477 9.27 9.12 20.86
N LEU A 478 10.40 8.42 20.70
CA LEU A 478 10.41 7.11 20.03
C LEU A 478 9.68 6.09 20.94
N VAL A 479 8.60 5.50 20.45
CA VAL A 479 7.80 4.54 21.24
C VAL A 479 7.94 3.10 20.78
N ASN A 480 8.38 2.87 19.54
CA ASN A 480 8.65 1.53 19.04
C ASN A 480 9.73 1.52 17.97
N ARG A 481 10.46 0.40 17.88
CA ARG A 481 11.48 0.19 16.84
C ARG A 481 11.57 -1.31 16.51
N PHE A 482 11.22 -1.66 15.27
CA PHE A 482 11.38 -3.02 14.74
C PHE A 482 12.63 -3.10 13.87
N ARG A 483 13.66 -3.76 14.39
CA ARG A 483 14.96 -3.91 13.76
C ARG A 483 15.27 -5.41 13.61
N GLY A 484 15.80 -5.80 12.45
CA GLY A 484 16.22 -7.18 12.20
C GLY A 484 17.34 -7.62 13.15
N ASN A 485 17.40 -8.92 13.44
CA ASN A 485 18.53 -9.53 14.11
C ASN A 485 18.95 -10.82 13.37
N PRO A 486 20.07 -10.84 12.63
CA PRO A 486 21.04 -9.74 12.46
C PRO A 486 20.45 -8.53 11.72
N ASP A 487 21.18 -7.40 11.74
CA ASP A 487 20.77 -6.17 11.08
C ASP A 487 20.47 -6.39 9.59
N ILE A 488 19.38 -5.77 9.14
CA ILE A 488 18.96 -5.74 7.74
C ILE A 488 19.12 -4.31 7.27
N PHE A 489 19.69 -4.11 6.09
CA PHE A 489 19.87 -2.79 5.50
C PHE A 489 19.26 -2.74 4.10
N GLY A 490 18.21 -1.94 3.96
CA GLY A 490 17.60 -1.55 2.70
C GLY A 490 17.82 -0.07 2.47
N SER A 491 18.70 0.26 1.54
CA SER A 491 19.15 1.64 1.28
C SER A 491 18.11 2.56 0.63
N PHE A 492 17.03 1.98 0.08
CA PHE A 492 15.92 2.68 -0.55
C PHE A 492 14.65 1.81 -0.54
N MET A 493 13.50 2.44 -0.83
CA MET A 493 12.18 1.81 -0.81
C MET A 493 11.82 1.27 0.58
N GLY A 494 10.79 0.43 0.67
CA GLY A 494 10.33 -0.20 1.90
C GLY A 494 9.17 0.52 2.56
N ASN A 495 8.58 -0.16 3.53
CA ASN A 495 7.41 0.31 4.27
C ASN A 495 7.25 -0.42 5.61
N ALA A 496 6.42 0.16 6.48
CA ALA A 496 6.01 -0.46 7.72
C ALA A 496 4.49 -0.39 7.84
N GLN A 497 3.84 -1.55 7.90
CA GLN A 497 2.38 -1.65 8.03
C GLN A 497 2.01 -2.29 9.37
N ARG A 498 1.38 -1.51 10.24
CA ARG A 498 0.70 -2.03 11.43
C ARG A 498 -0.60 -2.73 11.02
N LEU A 499 -0.82 -3.94 11.54
CA LEU A 499 -2.02 -4.74 11.32
C LEU A 499 -2.99 -4.62 12.52
N ASP A 500 -4.26 -4.95 12.29
CA ASP A 500 -5.33 -4.91 13.29
C ASP A 500 -5.06 -5.79 14.52
N ASN A 501 -4.33 -6.89 14.36
CA ASN A 501 -3.94 -7.77 15.46
C ASN A 501 -2.73 -7.24 16.26
N GLY A 502 -2.25 -6.02 15.96
CA GLY A 502 -1.13 -5.40 16.64
C GLY A 502 0.24 -5.86 16.15
N ARG A 503 0.35 -6.70 15.11
CA ARG A 503 1.63 -7.05 14.49
C ARG A 503 2.05 -6.02 13.44
N THR A 504 3.33 -6.01 13.08
CA THR A 504 3.88 -5.11 12.05
C THR A 504 4.51 -5.91 10.93
N VAL A 505 4.09 -5.66 9.70
CA VAL A 505 4.77 -6.15 8.50
C VAL A 505 5.74 -5.07 8.03
N VAL A 506 7.00 -5.43 7.88
CA VAL A 506 8.06 -4.56 7.36
C VAL A 506 8.50 -5.11 6.01
N GLY A 507 8.33 -4.31 4.96
CA GLY A 507 8.95 -4.53 3.66
C GLY A 507 10.31 -3.83 3.66
N TRP A 508 11.40 -4.57 3.52
CA TRP A 508 12.76 -4.06 3.68
C TRP A 508 13.31 -3.33 2.44
N GLY A 509 12.48 -3.07 1.43
CA GLY A 509 12.89 -2.40 0.19
C GLY A 509 13.98 -3.20 -0.52
N SER A 510 15.17 -2.61 -0.65
CA SER A 510 16.35 -3.28 -1.23
C SER A 510 17.07 -4.26 -0.29
N GLY A 511 16.62 -4.42 0.95
CA GLY A 511 17.21 -5.34 1.93
C GLY A 511 16.84 -6.81 1.72
N ILE A 512 17.69 -7.71 2.24
CA ILE A 512 17.42 -9.15 2.33
C ILE A 512 17.63 -9.58 3.79
N PRO A 513 16.69 -10.31 4.43
CA PRO A 513 15.39 -10.78 3.91
C PRO A 513 14.48 -9.63 3.47
N SER A 514 13.59 -9.90 2.52
CA SER A 514 12.81 -8.90 1.80
C SER A 514 11.59 -8.42 2.61
N ILE A 515 10.99 -9.30 3.42
CA ILE A 515 9.81 -8.99 4.23
C ILE A 515 9.95 -9.67 5.60
N THR A 516 9.51 -9.00 6.66
CA THR A 516 9.41 -9.61 8.00
C THR A 516 8.13 -9.17 8.70
N GLU A 517 7.46 -10.11 9.36
CA GLU A 517 6.34 -9.82 10.27
C GLU A 517 6.82 -9.94 11.72
N PHE A 518 6.63 -8.88 12.49
CA PHE A 518 6.96 -8.79 13.90
C PHE A 518 5.72 -8.76 14.78
N ASP A 519 5.78 -9.37 15.97
CA ASP A 519 4.84 -9.03 17.05
C ASP A 519 5.18 -7.68 17.69
N SER A 520 4.34 -7.22 18.62
CA SER A 520 4.53 -5.96 19.34
C SER A 520 5.78 -5.91 20.22
N THR A 521 6.46 -7.04 20.45
CA THR A 521 7.70 -7.14 21.22
C THR A 521 8.94 -7.30 20.35
N GLY A 522 8.78 -7.42 19.04
CA GLY A 522 9.86 -7.58 18.07
C GLY A 522 10.24 -9.03 17.77
N ASN A 523 9.45 -10.03 18.18
CA ASN A 523 9.67 -11.41 17.73
C ASN A 523 9.17 -11.58 16.30
N ILE A 524 9.89 -12.37 15.51
CA ILE A 524 9.55 -12.65 14.12
C ILE A 524 8.50 -13.77 14.08
N HIS A 525 7.46 -13.58 13.26
CA HIS A 525 6.43 -14.59 12.99
C HIS A 525 6.44 -15.07 11.52
N LEU A 526 6.96 -14.24 10.63
CA LEU A 526 7.17 -14.58 9.23
C LEU A 526 8.40 -13.87 8.70
N GLN A 527 9.17 -14.54 7.85
CA GLN A 527 10.23 -13.89 7.11
C GLN A 527 10.38 -14.49 5.72
N PHE A 528 10.30 -13.63 4.70
CA PHE A 528 10.40 -13.97 3.29
C PHE A 528 11.64 -13.34 2.68
N SER A 529 12.33 -14.12 1.84
CA SER A 529 13.48 -13.67 1.04
C SER A 529 13.24 -14.01 -0.42
N PHE A 530 13.47 -13.05 -1.32
CA PHE A 530 13.43 -13.26 -2.77
C PHE A 530 14.39 -12.31 -3.50
N ASN A 531 14.81 -12.68 -4.70
CA ASN A 531 15.88 -11.99 -5.44
C ASN A 531 15.34 -10.90 -6.41
N TYR A 532 14.23 -10.26 -6.06
CA TYR A 532 13.60 -9.20 -6.85
C TYR A 532 13.45 -7.93 -6.02
N ILE A 533 13.48 -6.79 -6.70
CA ILE A 533 13.16 -5.52 -6.06
C ILE A 533 11.66 -5.46 -5.86
N ASN A 534 11.25 -5.15 -4.64
CA ASN A 534 9.87 -4.87 -4.31
C ASN A 534 9.79 -3.50 -3.63
N TYR A 535 9.00 -2.59 -4.21
CA TYR A 535 8.90 -1.21 -3.71
C TYR A 535 8.35 -1.18 -2.28
N ARG A 536 7.21 -1.84 -2.06
CA ARG A 536 6.54 -1.99 -0.76
C ARG A 536 5.85 -3.34 -0.70
N ALA A 537 5.71 -3.88 0.51
CA ALA A 537 4.98 -5.11 0.77
C ALA A 537 3.84 -4.82 1.74
N PHE A 538 2.62 -5.18 1.36
CA PHE A 538 1.44 -5.01 2.20
C PHE A 538 0.81 -6.36 2.51
N ARG A 539 0.29 -6.52 3.72
CA ARG A 539 -0.56 -7.64 4.09
C ARG A 539 -2.00 -7.17 4.19
N PHE A 540 -2.89 -7.86 3.50
CA PHE A 540 -4.32 -7.63 3.59
C PHE A 540 -5.07 -8.94 3.77
N ASN A 541 -6.13 -8.91 4.58
CA ASN A 541 -7.13 -9.97 4.52
C ASN A 541 -7.97 -9.73 3.25
N TRP A 542 -7.65 -10.45 2.18
CA TRP A 542 -8.25 -10.27 0.87
C TRP A 542 -8.89 -11.55 0.40
N GLN A 543 -10.02 -11.43 -0.28
CA GLN A 543 -10.63 -12.52 -1.01
C GLN A 543 -11.26 -11.93 -2.26
N SER A 544 -10.82 -12.40 -3.43
CA SER A 544 -11.41 -11.96 -4.68
C SER A 544 -12.87 -12.43 -4.77
N PRO A 545 -13.80 -11.57 -5.19
CA PRO A 545 -15.18 -11.95 -5.45
C PRO A 545 -15.36 -12.69 -6.79
N CYS A 546 -14.32 -12.89 -7.61
CA CYS A 546 -14.45 -13.58 -8.89
C CYS A 546 -14.87 -15.05 -8.74
N LEU A 547 -14.28 -15.75 -7.77
CA LEU A 547 -14.60 -17.15 -7.45
C LEU A 547 -15.09 -17.23 -6.00
N LEU A 548 -16.34 -17.63 -5.83
CA LEU A 548 -16.94 -17.84 -4.51
C LEU A 548 -16.92 -19.32 -4.15
N SER A 549 -16.90 -19.63 -2.87
CA SER A 549 -17.20 -20.99 -2.38
C SER A 549 -18.37 -20.97 -1.39
N ASN A 550 -19.08 -22.08 -1.28
CA ASN A 550 -20.17 -22.24 -0.30
C ASN A 550 -19.68 -22.32 1.16
N SER A 551 -18.39 -22.56 1.37
CA SER A 551 -17.73 -22.52 2.69
C SER A 551 -16.27 -22.06 2.55
N ASP A 552 -15.77 -21.35 3.56
CA ASP A 552 -14.34 -21.00 3.70
C ASP A 552 -13.51 -22.16 4.27
N SER A 553 -14.17 -23.14 4.90
CA SER A 553 -13.49 -24.31 5.47
C SER A 553 -14.29 -25.61 5.36
N MET A 554 -13.59 -26.74 5.47
CA MET A 554 -14.16 -28.08 5.48
C MET A 554 -13.50 -28.93 6.56
N ASP A 555 -14.31 -29.52 7.44
CA ASP A 555 -13.86 -30.52 8.40
C ASP A 555 -14.22 -31.93 7.92
N PHE A 556 -13.23 -32.81 7.87
CA PHE A 556 -13.36 -34.21 7.48
C PHE A 556 -13.51 -35.15 8.68
N ASP A 557 -13.84 -34.58 9.84
CA ASP A 557 -14.03 -35.29 11.11
C ASP A 557 -12.78 -36.10 11.51
N THR A 558 -13.00 -37.03 12.44
CA THR A 558 -11.99 -37.98 12.89
C THR A 558 -12.17 -39.33 12.21
N ILE A 559 -11.15 -39.78 11.48
CA ILE A 559 -11.09 -41.13 10.87
C ILE A 559 -9.84 -41.90 11.32
N HIS A 560 -9.66 -43.15 10.89
CA HIS A 560 -8.44 -43.90 11.20
C HIS A 560 -7.37 -43.71 10.12
N PRO A 561 -6.08 -43.81 10.47
CA PRO A 561 -5.01 -43.85 9.47
C PRO A 561 -5.23 -45.00 8.48
N GLY A 562 -5.15 -44.69 7.18
CA GLY A 562 -5.40 -45.64 6.09
C GLY A 562 -6.85 -45.71 5.62
N ASP A 563 -7.81 -45.17 6.38
CA ASP A 563 -9.18 -44.95 5.90
C ASP A 563 -9.24 -43.72 4.98
N SER A 564 -10.40 -43.50 4.37
CA SER A 564 -10.65 -42.27 3.64
C SER A 564 -12.10 -41.83 3.76
N THR A 565 -12.29 -40.51 3.77
CA THR A 565 -13.61 -39.89 3.63
C THR A 565 -13.57 -38.85 2.52
N SER A 566 -14.73 -38.40 2.05
CA SER A 566 -14.84 -37.40 1.00
C SER A 566 -15.97 -36.44 1.31
N SER A 567 -15.77 -35.19 0.93
CA SER A 567 -16.76 -34.13 1.07
C SER A 567 -16.68 -33.21 -0.14
N GLN A 568 -17.71 -32.42 -0.36
CA GLN A 568 -17.81 -31.55 -1.53
C GLN A 568 -17.78 -30.09 -1.13
N VAL A 569 -17.10 -29.30 -1.96
CA VAL A 569 -17.15 -27.85 -1.93
C VAL A 569 -17.69 -27.35 -3.24
N GLU A 570 -18.57 -26.35 -3.18
CA GLU A 570 -19.11 -25.72 -4.38
C GLU A 570 -18.31 -24.48 -4.69
N ILE A 571 -17.89 -24.33 -5.94
CA ILE A 571 -17.24 -23.13 -6.47
C ILE A 571 -18.19 -22.48 -7.48
N THR A 572 -18.41 -21.19 -7.31
CA THR A 572 -19.28 -20.37 -8.16
C THR A 572 -18.45 -19.32 -8.89
N ASN A 573 -18.62 -19.25 -10.21
CA ASN A 573 -18.09 -18.13 -11.00
C ASN A 573 -19.00 -16.91 -10.81
N ASN A 574 -18.53 -15.90 -10.09
CA ASN A 574 -19.20 -14.63 -9.88
C ASN A 574 -18.57 -13.50 -10.73
N PHE A 575 -17.72 -13.86 -11.69
CA PHE A 575 -17.23 -12.97 -12.73
C PHE A 575 -18.21 -12.92 -13.91
N HIS A 576 -18.16 -11.84 -14.69
CA HIS A 576 -19.09 -11.60 -15.79
C HIS A 576 -18.72 -12.37 -17.07
N GLU A 577 -17.52 -12.96 -17.13
CA GLU A 577 -17.08 -13.84 -18.21
C GLU A 577 -16.93 -15.29 -17.74
N GLN A 578 -16.78 -16.20 -18.70
CA GLN A 578 -16.52 -17.61 -18.43
C GLN A 578 -15.17 -17.78 -17.72
N MET A 579 -15.15 -18.53 -16.62
CA MET A 579 -13.93 -18.94 -15.94
C MET A 579 -13.69 -20.44 -16.11
N GLU A 580 -12.45 -20.86 -15.96
CA GLU A 580 -12.03 -22.25 -16.05
C GLU A 580 -11.18 -22.60 -14.83
N ILE A 581 -11.62 -23.57 -14.03
CA ILE A 581 -10.78 -24.16 -13.00
C ILE A 581 -9.86 -25.16 -13.70
N ASN A 582 -8.61 -24.77 -13.95
CA ASN A 582 -7.65 -25.57 -14.71
C ASN A 582 -6.46 -26.06 -13.89
N LYS A 583 -6.33 -25.57 -12.65
CA LYS A 583 -5.36 -26.05 -11.68
C LYS A 583 -5.96 -26.07 -10.29
N VAL A 584 -5.69 -27.15 -9.56
CA VAL A 584 -6.02 -27.29 -8.13
C VAL A 584 -4.80 -27.88 -7.43
N PHE A 585 -4.42 -27.31 -6.28
CA PHE A 585 -3.31 -27.82 -5.48
C PHE A 585 -3.57 -27.73 -3.98
N PHE A 586 -2.78 -28.51 -3.24
CA PHE A 586 -2.79 -28.65 -1.78
C PHE A 586 -1.36 -28.46 -1.26
N HIS A 587 -1.18 -28.18 0.02
CA HIS A 587 0.15 -28.10 0.64
C HIS A 587 0.62 -29.45 1.19
N GLY A 588 -0.31 -30.25 1.70
CA GLY A 588 -0.06 -31.60 2.22
C GLY A 588 -0.41 -32.71 1.23
N HIS A 589 -0.20 -33.96 1.67
CA HIS A 589 -0.52 -35.16 0.89
C HIS A 589 -1.78 -35.88 1.36
N ALA A 590 -2.34 -35.48 2.50
CA ALA A 590 -3.50 -36.12 3.10
C ALA A 590 -4.82 -35.77 2.39
N PHE A 591 -4.87 -34.64 1.67
CA PHE A 591 -6.04 -34.23 0.90
C PHE A 591 -5.75 -34.29 -0.60
N LYS A 592 -6.76 -34.61 -1.40
CA LYS A 592 -6.66 -34.62 -2.86
C LYS A 592 -8.00 -34.34 -3.53
N LEU A 593 -7.94 -33.73 -4.71
CA LEU A 593 -9.07 -33.60 -5.62
C LEU A 593 -9.31 -34.94 -6.32
N THR A 594 -10.57 -35.29 -6.55
CA THR A 594 -10.95 -36.51 -7.31
C THR A 594 -11.56 -36.20 -8.68
N ASP A 595 -12.00 -34.98 -8.91
CA ASP A 595 -12.54 -34.49 -10.17
C ASP A 595 -11.42 -34.27 -11.20
N GLU A 596 -11.74 -34.50 -12.47
CA GLU A 596 -10.86 -34.22 -13.60
C GLU A 596 -10.88 -32.72 -13.95
N LEU A 597 -9.74 -32.17 -14.35
CA LEU A 597 -9.58 -30.77 -14.78
C LEU A 597 -9.24 -30.71 -16.29
N PRO A 598 -9.57 -29.62 -16.99
CA PRO A 598 -10.23 -28.42 -16.49
C PRO A 598 -11.76 -28.53 -16.34
N VAL A 599 -12.34 -27.70 -15.48
CA VAL A 599 -13.79 -27.52 -15.32
C VAL A 599 -14.18 -26.09 -15.68
N THR A 600 -14.99 -25.93 -16.72
CA THR A 600 -15.51 -24.63 -17.16
C THR A 600 -16.74 -24.22 -16.34
N LEU A 601 -16.80 -22.93 -15.98
CA LEU A 601 -17.89 -22.28 -15.25
C LEU A 601 -18.37 -21.06 -16.06
N SER A 602 -19.60 -21.13 -16.57
CA SER A 602 -20.28 -19.97 -17.15
C SER A 602 -20.53 -18.89 -16.07
N PRO A 603 -20.79 -17.62 -16.42
CA PRO A 603 -21.15 -16.61 -15.43
C PRO A 603 -22.32 -17.05 -14.56
N ASN A 604 -22.18 -16.91 -13.23
CA ASN A 604 -23.10 -17.38 -12.18
C ASN A 604 -23.29 -18.91 -12.09
N GLU A 605 -22.49 -19.71 -12.81
CA GLU A 605 -22.55 -21.15 -12.70
C GLU A 605 -21.81 -21.64 -11.44
N THR A 606 -22.39 -22.63 -10.77
CA THR A 606 -21.82 -23.32 -9.61
C THR A 606 -21.51 -24.77 -9.98
N LYS A 607 -20.33 -25.27 -9.59
CA LYS A 607 -19.96 -26.69 -9.68
C LYS A 607 -19.45 -27.20 -8.34
N SER A 608 -19.77 -28.45 -8.04
CA SER A 608 -19.26 -29.15 -6.86
C SER A 608 -17.96 -29.87 -7.20
N PHE A 609 -16.97 -29.74 -6.34
CA PHE A 609 -15.68 -30.43 -6.40
C PHE A 609 -15.55 -31.35 -5.18
N THR A 610 -15.19 -32.60 -5.42
CA THR A 610 -15.06 -33.64 -4.40
C THR A 610 -13.62 -33.75 -3.91
N ILE A 611 -13.42 -33.39 -2.66
CA ILE A 611 -12.14 -33.48 -1.95
C ILE A 611 -12.14 -34.76 -1.12
N ARG A 612 -11.07 -35.54 -1.23
CA ARG A 612 -10.88 -36.79 -0.49
C ARG A 612 -9.76 -36.65 0.53
N PHE A 613 -10.06 -36.95 1.79
CA PHE A 613 -9.10 -37.04 2.89
C PHE A 613 -8.63 -38.49 3.05
N VAL A 614 -7.32 -38.73 2.99
CA VAL A 614 -6.63 -40.03 3.06
C VAL A 614 -5.38 -39.90 3.95
N PRO A 615 -5.55 -39.81 5.27
CA PRO A 615 -4.43 -39.70 6.20
C PRO A 615 -3.67 -41.03 6.31
N ASP A 616 -2.34 -40.97 6.34
CA ASP A 616 -1.45 -42.13 6.44
C ASP A 616 -0.87 -42.34 7.86
N SER A 617 -1.11 -41.39 8.75
CA SER A 617 -0.48 -41.30 10.07
C SER A 617 -1.45 -40.75 11.12
N LEU A 618 -1.06 -40.89 12.40
CA LEU A 618 -1.81 -40.35 13.53
C LEU A 618 -1.54 -38.85 13.70
N GLY A 619 -2.59 -38.04 13.85
CA GLY A 619 -2.42 -36.61 14.10
C GLY A 619 -3.61 -35.75 13.70
N ILE A 620 -3.36 -34.44 13.69
CA ILE A 620 -4.27 -33.43 13.13
C ILE A 620 -3.65 -32.99 11.80
N PHE A 621 -4.47 -32.97 10.76
CA PHE A 621 -4.09 -32.55 9.43
C PHE A 621 -4.81 -31.25 9.12
N ASN A 622 -4.05 -30.19 8.87
CA ASN A 622 -4.57 -28.93 8.37
C ASN A 622 -3.93 -28.67 7.01
N ASP A 623 -4.73 -28.23 6.05
CA ASP A 623 -4.29 -27.95 4.70
C ASP A 623 -5.19 -26.86 4.08
N VAL A 624 -4.92 -26.48 2.84
CA VAL A 624 -5.79 -25.63 2.03
C VAL A 624 -5.90 -26.24 0.64
N VAL A 625 -7.10 -26.25 0.07
CA VAL A 625 -7.27 -26.46 -1.36
C VAL A 625 -7.31 -25.11 -2.05
N THR A 626 -6.48 -24.94 -3.08
CA THR A 626 -6.46 -23.72 -3.91
C THR A 626 -6.99 -24.06 -5.29
N PHE A 627 -8.16 -23.50 -5.65
CA PHE A 627 -8.75 -23.59 -6.98
C PHE A 627 -8.29 -22.42 -7.83
N CYS A 628 -7.62 -22.66 -8.94
CA CYS A 628 -7.05 -21.63 -9.80
C CYS A 628 -7.77 -21.56 -11.14
N HIS A 629 -8.01 -20.32 -11.57
CA HIS A 629 -8.25 -19.94 -12.94
C HIS A 629 -6.99 -19.26 -13.49
N ASP A 630 -6.19 -20.02 -14.22
CA ASP A 630 -4.99 -19.52 -14.91
C ASP A 630 -5.35 -19.13 -16.34
N ILE A 631 -5.07 -17.88 -16.71
CA ILE A 631 -5.17 -17.33 -18.06
C ILE A 631 -3.75 -17.20 -18.59
N ASP A 632 -3.45 -17.85 -19.71
CA ASP A 632 -2.15 -17.74 -20.41
C ASP A 632 -2.39 -17.44 -21.88
N THR A 633 -2.63 -16.15 -22.17
CA THR A 633 -2.82 -15.63 -23.53
C THR A 633 -1.72 -14.62 -23.87
N GLU A 634 -1.61 -14.24 -25.14
CA GLU A 634 -0.65 -13.19 -25.55
C GLU A 634 -0.99 -11.82 -24.94
N VAL A 635 -2.27 -11.56 -24.62
CA VAL A 635 -2.76 -10.26 -24.13
C VAL A 635 -2.85 -10.17 -22.61
N LEU A 636 -3.10 -11.30 -21.96
CA LEU A 636 -3.28 -11.38 -20.52
C LEU A 636 -2.71 -12.69 -20.00
N LYS A 637 -1.80 -12.58 -19.03
CA LYS A 637 -1.29 -13.70 -18.25
C LYS A 637 -1.56 -13.44 -16.79
N GLN A 638 -2.45 -14.23 -16.21
CA GLN A 638 -3.00 -13.96 -14.89
C GLN A 638 -3.49 -15.23 -14.21
N ARG A 639 -3.34 -15.29 -12.89
CA ARG A 639 -4.05 -16.25 -12.03
C ARG A 639 -5.05 -15.53 -11.16
N ILE A 640 -6.24 -16.11 -11.04
CA ILE A 640 -7.20 -15.82 -9.97
C ILE A 640 -7.44 -17.11 -9.20
N SER A 641 -7.37 -17.09 -7.88
CA SER A 641 -7.60 -18.30 -7.07
C SER A 641 -8.65 -18.11 -5.99
N ARG A 642 -9.25 -19.24 -5.59
CA ARG A 642 -10.07 -19.38 -4.39
C ARG A 642 -9.49 -20.45 -3.48
N GLN A 643 -9.21 -20.07 -2.24
CA GLN A 643 -8.75 -20.99 -1.19
C GLN A 643 -9.88 -21.41 -0.26
N VAL A 644 -9.85 -22.68 0.17
CA VAL A 644 -10.75 -23.26 1.18
C VAL A 644 -9.91 -24.08 2.16
N PHE A 645 -10.02 -23.79 3.45
CA PHE A 645 -9.22 -24.41 4.50
C PHE A 645 -9.75 -25.81 4.85
N LEU A 646 -8.85 -26.78 4.99
CA LEU A 646 -9.21 -28.18 5.24
C LEU A 646 -8.67 -28.60 6.61
N SER A 647 -9.50 -29.30 7.38
CA SER A 647 -9.08 -29.95 8.61
C SER A 647 -9.54 -31.40 8.64
N GLY A 648 -8.75 -32.25 9.27
CA GLY A 648 -9.12 -33.63 9.55
C GLY A 648 -8.27 -34.19 10.67
N LYS A 649 -8.76 -35.21 11.35
CA LYS A 649 -8.05 -35.82 12.47
C LYS A 649 -7.98 -37.31 12.32
N THR A 650 -6.89 -37.89 12.82
CA THR A 650 -6.81 -39.33 13.07
C THR A 650 -6.51 -39.63 14.52
N ILE A 651 -7.13 -40.70 15.02
CA ILE A 651 -6.91 -41.23 16.37
C ILE A 651 -6.47 -42.68 16.31
N SER A 652 -5.67 -43.10 17.29
CA SER A 652 -5.26 -44.49 17.42
C SER A 652 -6.46 -45.35 17.78
N ASN A 653 -6.51 -46.56 17.25
CA ASN A 653 -7.44 -47.58 17.70
C ASN A 653 -7.17 -47.91 19.17
N ASN A 654 -7.86 -47.24 20.09
CA ASN A 654 -8.08 -47.74 21.44
C ASN A 654 -9.46 -48.42 21.51
N GLY A 655 -9.83 -49.18 20.46
CA GLY A 655 -11.18 -49.72 20.29
C GLY A 655 -11.24 -51.05 19.53
N ILE A 656 -11.91 -52.01 20.19
CA ILE A 656 -12.59 -53.24 19.75
C ILE A 656 -11.80 -54.30 18.94
N ASP A 657 -10.80 -53.94 18.16
CA ASP A 657 -9.87 -54.86 17.49
C ASP A 657 -8.45 -54.32 17.67
N ASP A 658 -7.97 -54.33 18.92
CA ASP A 658 -6.61 -53.92 19.27
C ASP A 658 -5.60 -54.77 18.46
N PRO A 659 -4.72 -54.16 17.64
CA PRO A 659 -3.71 -54.90 16.89
C PRO A 659 -2.85 -55.82 17.77
N LEU A 660 -2.59 -55.41 19.02
CA LEU A 660 -1.86 -56.21 20.01
C LEU A 660 -2.68 -57.41 20.49
N PHE A 661 -4.02 -57.38 20.41
CA PHE A 661 -4.85 -58.53 20.73
C PHE A 661 -4.43 -59.74 19.90
N SER A 662 -4.27 -59.56 18.57
CA SER A 662 -3.90 -60.66 17.66
C SER A 662 -2.47 -61.16 17.86
N ALA A 663 -1.58 -60.34 18.45
CA ALA A 663 -0.23 -60.75 18.82
C ALA A 663 -0.22 -61.66 20.06
N HIS A 664 -1.20 -61.50 20.94
CA HIS A 664 -1.26 -62.17 22.24
C HIS A 664 -2.33 -63.26 22.32
N PHE A 665 -3.38 -63.18 21.50
CA PHE A 665 -4.54 -64.05 21.55
C PHE A 665 -5.04 -64.43 20.16
N LYS A 666 -5.56 -65.64 20.04
CA LYS A 666 -6.27 -66.15 18.87
C LYS A 666 -7.67 -66.59 19.28
N VAL A 667 -8.66 -66.17 18.50
CA VAL A 667 -10.07 -66.55 18.70
C VAL A 667 -10.56 -67.30 17.48
N TYR A 668 -10.95 -68.57 17.65
CA TYR A 668 -11.32 -69.43 16.52
C TYR A 668 -12.32 -70.53 16.90
N PRO A 669 -13.15 -71.00 15.96
CA PRO A 669 -13.44 -70.34 14.69
C PRO A 669 -14.15 -68.99 14.94
N ASN A 670 -13.91 -67.99 14.11
CA ASN A 670 -14.65 -66.72 14.17
C ASN A 670 -14.92 -66.28 12.73
N PRO A 671 -16.14 -66.45 12.19
CA PRO A 671 -17.40 -66.76 12.89
C PRO A 671 -17.48 -68.15 13.54
N PHE A 672 -18.25 -68.29 14.63
CA PHE A 672 -18.50 -69.56 15.32
C PHE A 672 -19.98 -69.98 15.30
N ILE A 673 -20.23 -71.29 15.40
CA ILE A 673 -21.58 -71.84 15.58
C ILE A 673 -21.87 -71.98 17.08
N ASN A 674 -21.50 -73.06 17.75
CA ASN A 674 -21.85 -73.23 19.18
C ASN A 674 -20.63 -73.23 20.10
N GLN A 675 -19.43 -73.34 19.53
CA GLN A 675 -18.19 -73.45 20.28
C GLN A 675 -17.15 -72.49 19.73
N LEU A 676 -16.50 -71.78 20.65
CA LEU A 676 -15.45 -70.81 20.39
C LEU A 676 -14.24 -71.12 21.25
N TYR A 677 -13.04 -71.07 20.69
CA TYR A 677 -11.79 -71.20 21.41
C TYR A 677 -11.09 -69.85 21.50
N ILE A 678 -10.46 -69.61 22.63
CA ILE A 678 -9.59 -68.47 22.87
C ILE A 678 -8.26 -69.03 23.36
N GLU A 679 -7.21 -68.79 22.59
CA GLU A 679 -5.86 -69.22 22.87
C GLU A 679 -4.99 -68.00 23.14
N SER A 680 -4.20 -68.03 24.20
CA SER A 680 -3.28 -66.98 24.61
C SER A 680 -1.84 -67.45 24.45
N THR A 681 -1.00 -66.66 23.79
CA THR A 681 0.43 -66.92 23.64
C THR A 681 1.24 -66.35 24.80
N THR A 682 0.72 -65.36 25.54
CA THR A 682 1.49 -64.60 26.55
C THR A 682 1.11 -64.92 27.99
N SER A 683 -0.12 -64.65 28.41
CA SER A 683 -0.60 -64.82 29.80
C SER A 683 -1.67 -65.91 29.94
N GLU A 684 -1.94 -66.39 31.14
CA GLU A 684 -3.04 -67.32 31.41
C GLU A 684 -4.38 -66.55 31.48
N ILE A 685 -5.39 -67.04 30.76
CA ILE A 685 -6.75 -66.49 30.78
C ILE A 685 -7.42 -66.93 32.08
N THR A 686 -7.90 -65.96 32.86
CA THR A 686 -8.58 -66.16 34.14
C THR A 686 -10.06 -65.85 34.06
N GLU A 687 -10.48 -64.93 33.18
CA GLU A 687 -11.89 -64.57 33.00
C GLU A 687 -12.21 -64.24 31.55
N VAL A 688 -13.43 -64.58 31.13
CA VAL A 688 -14.01 -64.19 29.85
C VAL A 688 -15.39 -63.59 30.09
N PHE A 689 -15.59 -62.35 29.66
CA PHE A 689 -16.88 -61.66 29.64
C PHE A 689 -17.39 -61.63 28.20
N LEU A 690 -18.60 -62.12 27.97
CA LEU A 690 -19.31 -61.95 26.71
C LEU A 690 -20.27 -60.77 26.83
N ILE A 691 -20.21 -59.84 25.88
CA ILE A 691 -20.97 -58.59 25.89
C ILE A 691 -21.72 -58.47 24.56
N ASN A 692 -23.01 -58.11 24.58
CA ASN A 692 -23.76 -57.86 23.34
C ASN A 692 -23.42 -56.49 22.74
N TYR A 693 -23.93 -56.23 21.54
CA TYR A 693 -23.79 -54.94 20.85
C TYR A 693 -24.39 -53.73 21.60
N LEU A 694 -25.20 -53.95 22.64
CA LEU A 694 -25.76 -52.90 23.51
C LEU A 694 -24.91 -52.67 24.78
N GLY A 695 -23.75 -53.31 24.90
CA GLY A 695 -22.86 -53.16 26.06
C GLY A 695 -23.29 -53.95 27.29
N LYS A 696 -24.31 -54.80 27.20
CA LYS A 696 -24.78 -55.65 28.31
C LYS A 696 -23.94 -56.94 28.38
N ILE A 697 -23.41 -57.23 29.56
CA ILE A 697 -22.75 -58.51 29.86
C ILE A 697 -23.80 -59.62 29.83
N ILE A 698 -23.56 -60.64 29.01
CA ILE A 698 -24.42 -61.80 28.78
C ILE A 698 -23.89 -63.02 29.53
N LEU A 699 -22.57 -63.16 29.57
CA LEU A 699 -21.89 -64.27 30.22
C LEU A 699 -20.62 -63.76 30.89
N ILE A 700 -20.32 -64.33 32.06
CA ILE A 700 -19.00 -64.24 32.69
C ILE A 700 -18.58 -65.67 32.98
N GLN A 701 -17.39 -66.06 32.53
CA GLN A 701 -16.82 -67.37 32.80
C GLN A 701 -15.41 -67.24 33.33
N SER A 702 -15.18 -67.77 34.52
CA SER A 702 -13.88 -67.76 35.20
C SER A 702 -13.15 -69.09 35.00
N PHE A 703 -11.81 -69.03 35.02
CA PHE A 703 -10.90 -70.13 34.80
C PHE A 703 -9.75 -70.08 35.82
N GLU A 704 -9.26 -71.24 36.25
CA GLU A 704 -8.05 -71.36 37.07
C GLU A 704 -6.78 -71.17 36.21
N GLY A 705 -6.70 -70.08 35.45
CA GLY A 705 -5.54 -69.72 34.62
C GLY A 705 -5.23 -70.74 33.51
N LYS A 706 -5.84 -70.59 32.33
CA LYS A 706 -5.58 -71.48 31.18
C LYS A 706 -5.03 -70.73 29.98
N LYS A 707 -4.11 -71.35 29.25
CA LYS A 707 -3.59 -70.84 27.97
C LYS A 707 -4.60 -70.95 26.84
N THR A 708 -5.47 -71.96 26.89
CA THR A 708 -6.56 -72.13 25.93
C THR A 708 -7.86 -72.40 26.69
N VAL A 709 -8.91 -71.66 26.34
CA VAL A 709 -10.26 -71.84 26.90
C VAL A 709 -11.25 -72.08 25.77
N ALA A 710 -12.24 -72.92 26.04
CA ALA A 710 -13.35 -73.19 25.13
C ALA A 710 -14.64 -72.67 25.76
N LEU A 711 -15.42 -71.93 24.98
CA LEU A 711 -16.73 -71.42 25.35
C LEU A 711 -17.78 -72.11 24.50
N ASN A 712 -18.75 -72.74 25.16
CA ASN A 712 -19.93 -73.27 24.51
C ASN A 712 -21.05 -72.24 24.69
N LEU A 713 -21.48 -71.62 23.60
CA LEU A 713 -22.34 -70.44 23.60
C LEU A 713 -23.61 -70.72 22.81
N ASP A 714 -24.71 -70.97 23.53
CA ASP A 714 -26.06 -71.07 22.99
C ASP A 714 -26.74 -69.69 23.03
N ILE A 715 -26.39 -68.84 22.07
CA ILE A 715 -26.85 -67.46 21.95
C ILE A 715 -27.37 -67.18 20.54
N ALA A 716 -28.21 -66.16 20.38
CA ALA A 716 -28.73 -65.77 19.07
C ALA A 716 -27.59 -65.38 18.10
N PRO A 717 -27.74 -65.60 16.78
CA PRO A 717 -26.81 -65.07 15.79
C PRO A 717 -26.65 -63.56 15.89
N GLY A 718 -25.42 -63.07 15.74
CA GLY A 718 -25.13 -61.64 15.85
C GLY A 718 -23.67 -61.35 16.18
N ILE A 719 -23.40 -60.05 16.35
CA ILE A 719 -22.10 -59.53 16.75
C ILE A 719 -22.05 -59.42 18.28
N TYR A 720 -20.97 -59.95 18.86
CA TYR A 720 -20.69 -59.90 20.29
C TYR A 720 -19.25 -59.45 20.52
N PHE A 721 -18.95 -59.06 21.75
CA PHE A 721 -17.61 -58.71 22.18
C PHE A 721 -17.16 -59.62 23.31
N ILE A 722 -15.91 -60.02 23.27
CA ILE A 722 -15.25 -60.72 24.36
C ILE A 722 -14.31 -59.75 25.05
N LYS A 723 -14.46 -59.62 26.36
CA LYS A 723 -13.46 -59.01 27.22
C LYS A 723 -12.75 -60.09 28.04
N LEU A 724 -11.43 -60.14 27.96
CA LEU A 724 -10.59 -61.11 28.68
C LEU A 724 -10.00 -60.48 29.93
N GLY A 725 -9.98 -61.24 31.02
CA GLY A 725 -9.10 -61.03 32.16
C GLY A 725 -7.98 -62.07 32.15
N THR A 726 -6.76 -61.62 32.40
CA THR A 726 -5.58 -62.49 32.49
C THR A 726 -4.93 -62.45 33.87
N LYS A 727 -4.08 -63.43 34.16
CA LYS A 727 -3.42 -63.60 35.47
C LYS A 727 -2.49 -62.44 35.85
N ASP A 728 -1.93 -61.76 34.86
CA ASP A 728 -1.13 -60.53 34.98
C ASP A 728 -1.99 -59.24 35.03
N HIS A 729 -3.30 -59.38 35.25
CA HIS A 729 -4.27 -58.30 35.41
C HIS A 729 -4.46 -57.38 34.19
N GLN A 730 -4.02 -57.80 33.02
CA GLN A 730 -4.33 -57.11 31.77
C GLN A 730 -5.78 -57.39 31.34
N LYS A 731 -6.36 -56.43 30.60
CA LYS A 731 -7.72 -56.52 30.07
C LYS A 731 -7.70 -56.28 28.58
N TRP A 732 -8.28 -57.21 27.83
CA TRP A 732 -8.25 -57.23 26.38
C TRP A 732 -9.67 -57.32 25.83
N ILE A 733 -9.98 -56.73 24.69
CA ILE A 733 -11.31 -56.79 24.06
C ILE A 733 -11.16 -57.13 22.58
N THR A 734 -12.00 -58.04 22.09
CA THR A 734 -12.12 -58.36 20.66
C THR A 734 -13.57 -58.62 20.25
N ARG A 735 -13.88 -58.43 18.96
CA ARG A 735 -15.17 -58.78 18.36
C ARG A 735 -15.25 -60.26 17.95
N ILE A 736 -16.42 -60.87 18.17
CA ILE A 736 -16.76 -62.21 17.68
C ILE A 736 -18.10 -62.21 16.93
N ILE A 737 -18.28 -63.18 16.03
CA ILE A 737 -19.48 -63.32 15.21
C ILE A 737 -20.10 -64.70 15.43
N LYS A 738 -21.33 -64.76 15.96
CA LYS A 738 -22.15 -65.97 16.07
C LYS A 738 -22.96 -66.16 14.78
N THR A 739 -22.87 -67.33 14.18
CA THR A 739 -23.66 -67.74 13.01
C THR A 739 -24.41 -69.05 13.25
N ASN A 740 -25.45 -69.33 12.46
CA ASN A 740 -26.13 -70.63 12.41
C ASN A 740 -25.71 -71.48 11.20
N ASN A 741 -24.89 -70.93 10.30
CA ASN A 741 -24.38 -71.61 9.12
C ASN A 741 -22.94 -72.09 9.37
N SER A 742 -22.62 -73.32 8.97
CA SER A 742 -21.24 -73.75 8.81
C SER A 742 -20.64 -73.08 7.58
N PHE A 743 -19.56 -72.31 7.77
CA PHE A 743 -18.75 -71.77 6.69
C PHE A 743 -17.65 -72.74 6.30
#